data_AF-A0C6W4-F1
#
_entry.id   AF-A0C6W4-F1
#
_cell.length_a   1.000
_cell.length_b   1.000
_cell.length_c   1.000
_cell.angle_alpha   90.00
_cell.angle_beta   90.00
_cell.angle_gamma   90.00
#
_symmetry.space_group_name_H-M   'P 1'
#
loop_
_entity.id
_entity.type
_entity.pdbx_description
1 polymer ?
#
loop_
_entity_poly.entity_id
_entity_poly.type
_entity_poly.pdbx_seq_one_letter_code
_entity_poly.pdbx_strand_id
1 'polypeptide(L)'
;MKLAKKLIYSSLFLGLILLLQNFEASESTLDVKTQKEEACTEDLVVTQSERDSAQQILDNLYDTNIRSDVTKAVNEQNADINLVMNLLRYIIPWAIFLIISIFGWIFYCCYCCCDKKCPPSKCCKRDYEHDKLSKMELYVPVGFALILNLLLFAASIAGLSYSGDVEKGMKSARCSLISLFYDIVYGNSEGAFPGLSGLADSIDSINTEISDFQKQLKTTFSGKTSKTINQKKTDVITANNNMKRGATNAALPVLDGGAESYLSSQNFFDYILMASSDSQASTYTSNYNSLASTYKDYLKCTPQPDALSSYYDGMIETSVQLEDYASDISGDSFDTSTLESGSSTIDGFINDINDASTTLYDNTKVLENAGTYASLALNVLFGVGLGLSIVSICSIILIVLLKIYKVRGLLHFTWCIYVILMILCFLIALLLHPSSVIFAEVCYYLDSFVNDYEFYQQTDFIDAGETKEIISSCFFPDSAKSLFEVMDLSSATDPLVNFKEQISDFQTQYSSFDDQKKDFNDKLNNNLLAVQNCKDGTVFDAKPADYVPLKAAFDKFNNFKSNSGCVELAVSKCADGLLPMRSASDTGSTFNQKCWHPSYLASSTPSCADQSGLAETAVLKTQYNKQTSMWSNSVTKEQNVLTLNADVSKTFEDYMGKINTFIADADTIMQHLDELLNGVDCSFLKQSFNNVLDGLCVVFIPGISRTTILIIIIGVSMFFGSLANCCVGLRAYRIQNYGFKDGDQPNSKIAPKDPETQGMTVQ
;
A
#
# COMPACT_ATOMS: atom_id res chain seq x y z
N MET A 1 2.58 -52.07 16.34
CA MET A 1 2.60 -51.39 15.03
C MET A 1 1.33 -50.59 14.74
N LYS A 2 0.14 -51.16 14.43
CA LYS A 2 -1.09 -50.35 14.19
C LYS A 2 -1.47 -49.42 15.35
N LEU A 3 -1.35 -49.87 16.60
CA LEU A 3 -1.59 -49.02 17.79
C LEU A 3 -0.51 -47.93 17.97
N ALA A 4 0.75 -48.23 17.63
CA ALA A 4 1.84 -47.25 17.66
C ALA A 4 1.66 -46.19 16.56
N LYS A 5 1.26 -46.60 15.34
CA LYS A 5 0.78 -45.68 14.30
C LYS A 5 -0.35 -44.81 14.83
N LYS A 6 -1.42 -45.37 15.42
CA LYS A 6 -2.50 -44.55 15.99
C LYS A 6 -2.08 -43.61 17.13
N LEU A 7 -1.16 -44.01 18.01
CA LEU A 7 -0.65 -43.14 19.11
C LEU A 7 0.30 -42.04 18.62
N ILE A 8 1.06 -42.29 17.55
CA ILE A 8 1.91 -41.28 16.90
C ILE A 8 1.05 -40.35 16.03
N TYR A 9 0.05 -40.88 15.31
CA TYR A 9 -0.96 -40.10 14.59
C TYR A 9 -1.97 -39.39 15.51
N SER A 10 -1.98 -39.65 16.82
CA SER A 10 -2.80 -38.91 17.81
C SER A 10 -1.97 -38.11 18.80
N SER A 11 -0.66 -37.96 18.58
CA SER A 11 0.16 -37.00 19.34
C SER A 11 0.02 -35.62 18.70
N LEU A 12 0.33 -34.56 19.48
CA LEU A 12 0.06 -33.15 19.12
C LEU A 12 0.56 -32.74 17.73
N PHE A 13 1.53 -33.45 17.15
CA PHE A 13 2.11 -33.13 15.86
C PHE A 13 1.16 -33.37 14.67
N LEU A 14 0.53 -34.55 14.60
CA LEU A 14 -0.55 -34.75 13.63
C LEU A 14 -1.83 -34.03 14.07
N GLY A 15 -1.92 -33.61 15.34
CA GLY A 15 -2.86 -32.57 15.75
C GLY A 15 -2.63 -31.30 14.92
N LEU A 16 -1.50 -30.62 15.09
CA LEU A 16 -1.18 -29.39 14.37
C LEU A 16 -1.30 -29.53 12.84
N ILE A 17 -0.84 -30.64 12.27
CA ILE A 17 -0.94 -30.90 10.83
C ILE A 17 -2.37 -31.21 10.38
N LEU A 18 -3.18 -31.96 11.12
CA LEU A 18 -4.60 -32.16 10.78
C LEU A 18 -5.45 -30.90 11.05
N LEU A 19 -5.06 -30.05 12.00
CA LEU A 19 -5.67 -28.73 12.23
C LEU A 19 -5.35 -27.76 11.08
N LEU A 20 -4.33 -28.06 10.26
CA LEU A 20 -3.98 -27.39 8.99
C LEU A 20 -4.49 -28.14 7.74
N GLN A 21 -5.10 -29.32 7.87
CA GLN A 21 -5.51 -30.17 6.72
C GLN A 21 -7.00 -30.54 6.70
N ASN A 22 -7.69 -30.53 7.85
CA ASN A 22 -9.12 -30.75 7.97
C ASN A 22 -9.83 -29.45 8.34
N PHE A 23 -9.92 -28.53 7.39
CA PHE A 23 -10.84 -27.39 7.45
C PHE A 23 -12.27 -27.85 7.15
N GLU A 24 -12.90 -28.56 8.10
CA GLU A 24 -14.37 -28.69 8.12
C GLU A 24 -14.95 -27.44 8.79
N ALA A 25 -15.63 -26.60 8.01
CA ALA A 25 -16.10 -25.29 8.45
C ALA A 25 -17.05 -25.37 9.66
N SER A 26 -16.69 -24.64 10.72
CA SER A 26 -17.51 -24.40 11.91
C SER A 26 -18.58 -23.34 11.59
N GLU A 27 -19.84 -23.56 11.97
CA GLU A 27 -20.96 -22.63 11.68
C GLU A 27 -20.87 -21.26 12.41
N SER A 28 -19.85 -21.02 13.25
CA SER A 28 -19.68 -19.77 13.99
C SER A 28 -18.78 -18.76 13.27
N THR A 29 -19.40 -17.87 12.49
CA THR A 29 -18.73 -16.73 11.82
C THR A 29 -18.37 -15.60 12.78
N LEU A 30 -17.44 -15.86 13.71
CA LEU A 30 -16.86 -14.79 14.54
C LEU A 30 -15.80 -14.03 13.71
N ASP A 31 -16.04 -12.75 13.43
CA ASP A 31 -15.09 -11.90 12.70
C ASP A 31 -13.69 -11.87 13.36
N VAL A 32 -12.63 -11.90 12.53
CA VAL A 32 -11.20 -11.89 12.88
C VAL A 32 -10.84 -10.74 13.83
N LYS A 33 -11.51 -9.59 13.74
CA LYS A 33 -11.34 -8.50 14.72
C LYS A 33 -11.73 -8.93 16.13
N THR A 34 -12.88 -9.57 16.29
CA THR A 34 -13.34 -10.10 17.58
C THR A 34 -12.44 -11.24 18.05
N GLN A 35 -11.96 -12.07 17.13
CA GLN A 35 -10.96 -13.11 17.43
C GLN A 35 -9.67 -12.52 18.01
N LYS A 36 -9.15 -11.41 17.45
CA LYS A 36 -7.96 -10.70 17.94
C LYS A 36 -8.19 -10.11 19.33
N GLU A 37 -9.30 -9.42 19.54
CA GLU A 37 -9.68 -8.83 20.84
C GLU A 37 -9.81 -9.90 21.96
N GLU A 38 -10.28 -11.11 21.64
CA GLU A 38 -10.36 -12.22 22.61
C GLU A 38 -9.02 -12.94 22.86
N ALA A 39 -8.16 -13.04 21.85
CA ALA A 39 -6.90 -13.81 21.93
C ALA A 39 -5.71 -12.99 22.41
N CYS A 40 -5.66 -11.69 22.12
CA CYS A 40 -4.53 -10.80 22.38
C CYS A 40 -4.79 -9.90 23.58
N THR A 41 -4.68 -10.45 24.79
CA THR A 41 -4.85 -9.68 26.04
C THR A 41 -3.55 -9.10 26.61
N GLU A 42 -2.39 -9.59 26.17
CA GLU A 42 -1.05 -9.10 26.54
C GLU A 42 -0.12 -9.17 25.30
N ASP A 43 0.55 -8.07 24.96
CA ASP A 43 1.54 -8.04 23.88
C ASP A 43 2.81 -8.79 24.30
N LEU A 44 3.19 -9.84 23.56
CA LEU A 44 4.45 -10.54 23.83
C LEU A 44 5.64 -9.77 23.24
N VAL A 45 6.39 -9.09 24.10
CA VAL A 45 7.68 -8.50 23.75
C VAL A 45 8.80 -9.51 23.97
N VAL A 46 9.21 -10.22 22.92
CA VAL A 46 10.35 -11.15 22.96
C VAL A 46 11.68 -10.40 22.88
N THR A 47 12.53 -10.56 23.89
CA THR A 47 13.85 -9.93 23.91
C THR A 47 14.87 -10.71 23.08
N GLN A 48 15.89 -10.04 22.53
CA GLN A 48 16.97 -10.71 21.80
C GLN A 48 17.67 -11.81 22.64
N SER A 49 17.81 -11.60 23.95
CA SER A 49 18.40 -12.61 24.84
C SER A 49 17.54 -13.88 24.96
N GLU A 50 16.23 -13.79 24.76
CA GLU A 50 15.34 -14.95 24.71
C GLU A 50 15.48 -15.66 23.36
N ARG A 51 15.55 -14.91 22.25
CA ARG A 51 15.84 -15.46 20.91
C ARG A 51 17.16 -16.23 20.89
N ASP A 52 18.24 -15.64 21.38
CA ASP A 52 19.56 -16.27 21.47
C ASP A 52 19.52 -17.55 22.34
N SER A 53 18.81 -17.52 23.47
CA SER A 53 18.65 -18.69 24.35
C SER A 53 17.79 -19.78 23.73
N ALA A 54 16.79 -19.42 22.92
CA ALA A 54 15.93 -20.36 22.22
C ALA A 54 16.69 -21.02 21.07
N GLN A 55 17.42 -20.24 20.28
CA GLN A 55 18.27 -20.74 19.20
C GLN A 55 19.27 -21.78 19.72
N GLN A 56 19.94 -21.51 20.85
CA GLN A 56 20.81 -22.49 21.48
C GLN A 56 20.08 -23.79 21.86
N ILE A 57 18.80 -23.75 22.25
CA ILE A 57 18.02 -24.94 22.57
C ILE A 57 17.61 -25.68 21.29
N LEU A 58 17.22 -24.96 20.24
CA LEU A 58 16.91 -25.53 18.92
C LEU A 58 18.14 -26.22 18.32
N ASP A 59 19.32 -25.58 18.36
CA ASP A 59 20.58 -26.12 17.83
C ASP A 59 21.01 -27.42 18.54
N ASN A 60 20.62 -27.59 19.81
CA ASN A 60 20.84 -28.83 20.58
C ASN A 60 19.79 -29.93 20.30
N LEU A 61 18.63 -29.58 19.75
CA LEU A 61 17.57 -30.53 19.36
C LEU A 61 17.64 -30.94 17.88
N TYR A 62 18.37 -30.17 17.07
CA TYR A 62 18.54 -30.34 15.62
C TYR A 62 19.12 -31.72 15.22
N ASP A 63 18.41 -32.44 14.35
CA ASP A 63 18.86 -33.68 13.71
C ASP A 63 18.57 -33.61 12.21
N THR A 64 19.64 -33.48 11.41
CA THR A 64 19.57 -33.37 9.94
C THR A 64 18.80 -34.50 9.26
N ASN A 65 18.73 -35.69 9.88
CA ASN A 65 17.94 -36.80 9.36
C ASN A 65 16.44 -36.55 9.56
N ILE A 66 16.05 -36.00 10.72
CA ILE A 66 14.67 -35.65 11.02
C ILE A 66 14.24 -34.44 10.17
N ARG A 67 15.09 -33.43 9.97
CA ARG A 67 14.78 -32.30 9.08
C ARG A 67 14.37 -32.76 7.69
N SER A 68 15.14 -33.66 7.07
CA SER A 68 14.84 -34.22 5.75
C SER A 68 13.50 -34.97 5.72
N ASP A 69 13.21 -35.77 6.75
CA ASP A 69 11.96 -36.51 6.87
C ASP A 69 10.75 -35.58 7.15
N VAL A 70 10.94 -34.48 7.90
CA VAL A 70 9.92 -33.46 8.17
C VAL A 70 9.62 -32.65 6.92
N THR A 71 10.64 -32.17 6.19
CA THR A 71 10.48 -31.47 4.90
C THR A 71 9.68 -32.32 3.91
N LYS A 72 9.99 -33.62 3.80
CA LYS A 72 9.19 -34.56 2.98
C LYS A 72 7.77 -34.75 3.50
N ALA A 73 7.59 -34.92 4.80
CA ALA A 73 6.25 -35.12 5.37
C ALA A 73 5.34 -33.90 5.18
N VAL A 74 5.90 -32.69 5.16
CA VAL A 74 5.20 -31.45 4.82
C VAL A 74 4.89 -31.38 3.32
N ASN A 75 5.89 -31.56 2.45
CA ASN A 75 5.72 -31.40 1.00
C ASN A 75 4.91 -32.55 0.34
N GLU A 76 5.19 -33.81 0.68
CA GLU A 76 4.56 -35.01 0.06
C GLU A 76 3.21 -35.39 0.70
N GLN A 77 2.73 -34.64 1.70
CA GLN A 77 1.53 -34.92 2.52
C GLN A 77 1.45 -36.33 3.16
N ASN A 78 2.55 -37.08 3.15
CA ASN A 78 2.61 -38.45 3.61
C ASN A 78 3.71 -38.62 4.67
N ALA A 79 3.30 -38.97 5.89
CA ALA A 79 4.25 -39.26 6.96
C ALA A 79 5.08 -40.52 6.64
N ASP A 80 6.33 -40.33 6.21
CA ASP A 80 7.28 -41.39 5.90
C ASP A 80 7.49 -42.31 7.12
N ILE A 81 7.68 -43.60 6.84
CA ILE A 81 8.14 -44.59 7.81
C ILE A 81 9.50 -44.18 8.40
N ASN A 82 10.34 -43.50 7.62
CA ASN A 82 11.65 -42.98 8.07
C ASN A 82 11.53 -42.03 9.27
N LEU A 83 10.57 -41.09 9.24
CA LEU A 83 10.30 -40.16 10.36
C LEU A 83 10.02 -40.94 11.66
N VAL A 84 9.16 -41.96 11.59
CA VAL A 84 8.85 -42.81 12.75
C VAL A 84 10.07 -43.59 13.23
N MET A 85 10.92 -44.07 12.32
CA MET A 85 12.14 -44.81 12.65
C MET A 85 13.21 -43.92 13.32
N ASN A 86 13.32 -42.65 12.91
CA ASN A 86 14.22 -41.70 13.54
C ASN A 86 13.70 -41.25 14.92
N LEU A 87 12.39 -40.97 15.05
CA LEU A 87 11.76 -40.65 16.34
C LEU A 87 11.84 -41.78 17.38
N LEU A 88 11.91 -43.05 16.95
CA LEU A 88 12.12 -44.18 17.86
C LEU A 88 13.40 -44.04 18.70
N ARG A 89 14.45 -43.36 18.21
CA ARG A 89 15.69 -43.11 18.97
C ARG A 89 15.42 -42.32 20.25
N TYR A 90 14.47 -41.39 20.22
CA TYR A 90 14.09 -40.51 21.32
C TYR A 90 13.06 -41.16 22.26
N ILE A 91 12.35 -42.20 21.79
CA ILE A 91 11.31 -42.95 22.53
C ILE A 91 11.92 -44.15 23.27
N ILE A 92 12.85 -44.89 22.66
CA ILE A 92 13.39 -46.16 23.17
C ILE A 92 13.97 -46.04 24.60
N PRO A 93 14.78 -45.03 24.96
CA PRO A 93 15.32 -44.90 26.32
C PRO A 93 14.22 -44.84 27.39
N TRP A 94 13.19 -44.01 27.16
CA TRP A 94 12.08 -43.83 28.10
C TRP A 94 11.17 -45.06 28.17
N ALA A 95 10.94 -45.74 27.04
CA ALA A 95 10.24 -47.02 27.03
C ALA A 95 10.98 -48.11 27.83
N ILE A 96 12.32 -48.17 27.73
CA ILE A 96 13.14 -49.09 28.53
C ILE A 96 13.03 -48.76 30.03
N PHE A 97 13.17 -47.49 30.42
CA PHE A 97 13.01 -47.07 31.82
C PHE A 97 11.61 -47.37 32.37
N LEU A 98 10.55 -47.13 31.58
CA LEU A 98 9.16 -47.46 31.93
C LEU A 98 8.96 -48.97 32.15
N ILE A 99 9.52 -49.82 31.28
CA ILE A 99 9.43 -51.27 31.39
C ILE A 99 10.21 -51.77 32.62
N ILE A 100 11.46 -51.34 32.80
CA ILE A 100 12.28 -51.69 33.96
C ILE A 100 11.62 -51.23 35.27
N SER A 101 10.99 -50.06 35.26
CA SER A 101 10.21 -49.52 36.37
C SER A 101 9.05 -50.42 36.79
N ILE A 102 8.22 -50.85 35.83
CA ILE A 102 7.06 -51.72 36.09
C ILE A 102 7.52 -53.09 36.61
N PHE A 103 8.51 -53.71 35.96
CA PHE A 103 9.04 -55.00 36.43
C PHE A 103 9.73 -54.88 37.80
N GLY A 104 10.55 -53.85 38.00
CA GLY A 104 11.22 -53.57 39.27
C GLY A 104 10.21 -53.39 40.42
N TRP A 105 9.11 -52.69 40.18
CA TRP A 105 8.01 -52.58 41.14
C TRP A 105 7.36 -53.92 41.46
N ILE A 106 7.03 -54.73 40.45
CA ILE A 106 6.42 -56.05 40.64
C ILE A 106 7.36 -56.95 41.47
N PHE A 107 8.64 -57.07 41.08
CA PHE A 107 9.63 -57.84 41.82
C PHE A 107 9.80 -57.35 43.26
N TYR A 108 9.78 -56.03 43.48
CA TYR A 108 9.93 -55.43 44.80
C TYR A 108 8.69 -55.61 45.70
N CYS A 109 7.48 -55.47 45.16
CA CYS A 109 6.24 -55.81 45.84
C CYS A 109 6.20 -57.30 46.21
N CYS A 110 6.63 -58.19 45.32
CA CYS A 110 6.78 -59.61 45.60
C CYS A 110 7.85 -59.88 46.68
N TYR A 111 8.93 -59.09 46.76
CA TYR A 111 9.92 -59.22 47.84
C TYR A 111 9.36 -58.77 49.20
N CYS A 112 8.65 -57.63 49.25
CA CYS A 112 8.22 -57.02 50.52
C CYS A 112 6.93 -57.60 51.10
N CYS A 113 5.92 -57.86 50.27
CA CYS A 113 4.64 -58.37 50.76
C CYS A 113 4.71 -59.85 51.17
N CYS A 114 5.78 -60.55 50.79
CA CYS A 114 5.86 -62.00 50.86
C CYS A 114 6.81 -62.54 51.95
N ASP A 115 7.28 -61.65 52.83
CA ASP A 115 8.30 -61.84 53.89
C ASP A 115 8.03 -63.02 54.87
N LYS A 116 6.82 -63.59 54.85
CA LYS A 116 6.42 -64.75 55.66
C LYS A 116 6.23 -66.08 54.90
N LYS A 117 6.09 -66.06 53.57
CA LYS A 117 5.69 -67.28 52.80
C LYS A 117 6.30 -67.44 51.41
N CYS A 118 6.89 -66.42 50.79
CA CYS A 118 7.64 -66.68 49.56
C CYS A 118 8.86 -67.54 49.90
N PRO A 119 9.17 -68.57 49.10
CA PRO A 119 10.40 -69.33 49.23
C PRO A 119 11.51 -68.65 48.43
N PRO A 120 12.39 -67.83 49.03
CA PRO A 120 13.71 -67.68 48.44
C PRO A 120 14.41 -69.04 48.55
N SER A 121 15.33 -69.31 47.62
CA SER A 121 16.39 -70.28 47.87
C SER A 121 17.04 -69.98 49.23
N LYS A 122 17.41 -71.02 49.99
CA LYS A 122 18.03 -70.86 51.32
C LYS A 122 19.25 -69.92 51.31
N CYS A 123 19.88 -69.76 50.15
CA CYS A 123 21.01 -68.87 49.87
C CYS A 123 20.78 -67.37 50.17
N CYS A 124 19.53 -66.87 50.16
CA CYS A 124 19.25 -65.43 50.30
C CYS A 124 18.71 -65.00 51.68
N LYS A 125 18.54 -65.92 52.63
CA LYS A 125 18.19 -65.57 54.02
C LYS A 125 19.45 -65.34 54.83
N ARG A 126 19.88 -64.07 54.94
CA ARG A 126 20.88 -63.66 55.94
C ARG A 126 20.29 -63.88 57.33
N ASP A 127 21.06 -64.54 58.19
CA ASP A 127 20.69 -64.76 59.59
C ASP A 127 20.97 -63.49 60.40
N TYR A 128 19.92 -62.70 60.64
CA TYR A 128 20.03 -61.43 61.39
C TYR A 128 20.24 -61.63 62.89
N GLU A 129 20.08 -62.84 63.42
CA GLU A 129 20.44 -63.16 64.82
C GLU A 129 21.95 -63.38 64.98
N HIS A 130 22.66 -63.73 63.90
CA HIS A 130 24.09 -64.01 63.93
C HIS A 130 24.95 -62.96 63.20
N ASP A 131 24.43 -62.31 62.17
CA ASP A 131 25.13 -61.26 61.43
C ASP A 131 24.33 -59.95 61.37
N LYS A 132 24.39 -59.22 62.50
CA LYS A 132 23.75 -57.92 62.69
C LYS A 132 24.27 -56.88 61.68
N LEU A 133 23.40 -55.95 61.26
CA LEU A 133 23.75 -54.92 60.27
C LEU A 133 24.88 -53.99 60.73
N SER A 134 25.75 -53.65 59.78
CA SER A 134 26.77 -52.61 59.91
C SER A 134 26.16 -51.21 59.76
N LYS A 135 26.74 -50.23 60.45
CA LYS A 135 26.35 -48.81 60.30
C LYS A 135 26.48 -48.31 58.86
N MET A 136 27.51 -48.75 58.12
CA MET A 136 27.69 -48.39 56.71
C MET A 136 26.54 -48.90 55.83
N GLU A 137 25.94 -50.05 56.16
CA GLU A 137 24.77 -50.55 55.43
C GLU A 137 23.56 -49.63 55.61
N LEU A 138 23.40 -48.92 56.74
CA LEU A 138 22.37 -47.89 56.84
C LEU A 138 22.78 -46.58 56.16
N TYR A 139 24.01 -46.09 56.37
CA TYR A 139 24.40 -44.75 55.92
C TYR A 139 24.54 -44.60 54.40
N VAL A 140 24.97 -45.63 53.67
CA VAL A 140 25.09 -45.55 52.20
C VAL A 140 23.74 -45.30 51.49
N PRO A 141 22.67 -46.10 51.69
CA PRO A 141 21.37 -45.81 51.08
C PRO A 141 20.72 -44.54 51.63
N VAL A 142 21.01 -44.14 52.87
CA VAL A 142 20.59 -42.84 53.44
C VAL A 142 21.19 -41.68 52.65
N GLY A 143 22.51 -41.69 52.41
CA GLY A 143 23.18 -40.64 51.65
C GLY A 143 22.66 -40.56 50.21
N PHE A 144 22.52 -41.70 49.54
CA PHE A 144 21.97 -41.78 48.19
C PHE A 144 20.50 -41.30 48.13
N ALA A 145 19.66 -41.70 49.10
CA ALA A 145 18.29 -41.22 49.21
C ALA A 145 18.23 -39.70 49.43
N LEU A 146 19.08 -39.12 50.29
CA LEU A 146 19.10 -37.67 50.50
C LEU A 146 19.48 -36.91 49.23
N ILE A 147 20.53 -37.33 48.53
CA ILE A 147 20.96 -36.70 47.27
C ILE A 147 19.82 -36.72 46.23
N LEU A 148 19.16 -37.86 46.04
CA LEU A 148 18.09 -38.00 45.05
C LEU A 148 16.81 -37.25 45.43
N ASN A 149 16.45 -37.21 46.72
CA ASN A 149 15.32 -36.40 47.15
C ASN A 149 15.62 -34.88 47.06
N LEU A 150 16.89 -34.45 47.24
CA LEU A 150 17.30 -33.07 47.00
C LEU A 150 17.30 -32.70 45.51
N LEU A 151 17.73 -33.62 44.64
CA LEU A 151 17.64 -33.43 43.19
C LEU A 151 16.18 -33.35 42.73
N LEU A 152 15.31 -34.24 43.24
CA LEU A 152 13.87 -34.18 43.04
C LEU A 152 13.28 -32.84 43.52
N PHE A 153 13.63 -32.39 44.73
CA PHE A 153 13.19 -31.11 45.28
C PHE A 153 13.58 -29.93 44.38
N ALA A 154 14.84 -29.84 43.97
CA ALA A 154 15.34 -28.77 43.10
C ALA A 154 14.70 -28.81 41.70
N ALA A 155 14.59 -29.99 41.09
CA ALA A 155 13.93 -30.17 39.79
C ALA A 155 12.43 -29.87 39.85
N SER A 156 11.74 -30.16 40.96
CA SER A 156 10.33 -29.78 41.15
C SER A 156 10.14 -28.27 41.28
N ILE A 157 11.05 -27.54 41.95
CA ILE A 157 11.00 -26.06 41.99
C ILE A 157 11.21 -25.47 40.59
N ALA A 158 12.22 -25.93 39.87
CA ALA A 158 12.45 -25.50 38.49
C ALA A 158 11.27 -25.87 37.55
N GLY A 159 10.67 -27.04 37.75
CA GLY A 159 9.50 -27.47 36.99
C GLY A 159 8.31 -26.53 37.20
N LEU A 160 8.05 -26.11 38.45
CA LEU A 160 7.00 -25.14 38.77
C LEU A 160 7.26 -23.73 38.22
N SER A 161 8.51 -23.33 37.96
CA SER A 161 8.79 -22.05 37.32
C SER A 161 8.64 -22.08 35.79
N TYR A 162 8.95 -23.20 35.13
CA TYR A 162 8.93 -23.31 33.66
C TYR A 162 7.62 -23.87 33.07
N SER A 163 6.77 -24.51 33.88
CA SER A 163 5.46 -25.04 33.44
C SER A 163 4.55 -23.97 32.84
N GLY A 164 4.59 -22.75 33.39
CA GLY A 164 3.81 -21.61 32.89
C GLY A 164 4.25 -21.09 31.52
N ASP A 165 5.51 -21.33 31.11
CA ASP A 165 6.02 -20.90 29.81
C ASP A 165 5.37 -21.66 28.65
N VAL A 166 4.93 -22.90 28.90
CA VAL A 166 4.16 -23.69 27.92
C VAL A 166 2.82 -23.02 27.62
N GLU A 167 2.09 -22.59 28.66
CA GLU A 167 0.80 -21.90 28.51
C GLU A 167 0.97 -20.53 27.85
N LYS A 168 1.97 -19.74 28.29
CA LYS A 168 2.29 -18.43 27.69
C LYS A 168 2.67 -18.53 26.22
N GLY A 169 3.54 -19.48 25.86
CA GLY A 169 3.96 -19.67 24.48
C GLY A 169 2.80 -20.05 23.55
N MET A 170 1.84 -20.84 24.04
CA MET A 170 0.64 -21.20 23.27
C MET A 170 -0.32 -20.01 23.10
N LYS A 171 -0.53 -19.22 24.16
CA LYS A 171 -1.32 -17.97 24.10
C LYS A 171 -0.71 -16.96 23.14
N SER A 172 0.61 -16.76 23.21
CA SER A 172 1.33 -15.90 22.28
C SER A 172 1.24 -16.41 20.85
N ALA A 173 1.57 -17.68 20.57
CA ALA A 173 1.52 -18.22 19.22
C ALA A 173 0.11 -18.09 18.61
N ARG A 174 -0.94 -18.28 19.42
CA ARG A 174 -2.35 -18.03 19.05
C ARG A 174 -2.60 -16.56 18.74
N CYS A 175 -2.21 -15.64 19.62
CA CYS A 175 -2.37 -14.20 19.40
C CYS A 175 -1.61 -13.71 18.15
N SER A 176 -0.35 -14.09 17.97
CA SER A 176 0.45 -13.74 16.79
C SER A 176 -0.19 -14.26 15.49
N LEU A 177 -0.73 -15.49 15.51
CA LEU A 177 -1.37 -16.09 14.33
C LEU A 177 -2.68 -15.39 13.97
N ILE A 178 -3.51 -15.04 14.95
CA ILE A 178 -4.76 -14.29 14.72
C ILE A 178 -4.44 -12.85 14.32
N SER A 179 -3.38 -12.26 14.89
CA SER A 179 -2.91 -10.92 14.49
C SER A 179 -2.44 -10.91 13.05
N LEU A 180 -1.71 -11.93 12.59
CA LEU A 180 -1.34 -12.09 11.17
C LEU A 180 -2.57 -12.02 10.24
N PHE A 181 -3.64 -12.79 10.51
CA PHE A 181 -4.86 -12.73 9.69
C PHE A 181 -5.56 -11.38 9.79
N TYR A 182 -5.63 -10.78 10.98
CA TYR A 182 -6.18 -9.44 11.16
C TYR A 182 -5.42 -8.40 10.33
N ASP A 183 -4.08 -8.41 10.40
CA ASP A 183 -3.23 -7.43 9.73
C ASP A 183 -3.32 -7.60 8.19
N ILE A 184 -3.54 -8.83 7.70
CA ILE A 184 -3.84 -9.10 6.29
C ILE A 184 -5.20 -8.52 5.87
N VAL A 185 -6.27 -8.72 6.65
CA VAL A 185 -7.62 -8.25 6.27
C VAL A 185 -7.79 -6.74 6.46
N TYR A 186 -7.35 -6.21 7.61
CA TYR A 186 -7.63 -4.84 8.09
C TYR A 186 -6.43 -3.90 8.12
N GLY A 187 -5.25 -4.38 7.72
CA GLY A 187 -4.02 -3.59 7.66
C GLY A 187 -3.25 -3.56 8.97
N ASN A 188 -1.98 -3.18 8.88
CA ASN A 188 -1.11 -2.98 10.03
C ASN A 188 -0.96 -1.48 10.32
N SER A 189 -1.31 -1.03 11.53
CA SER A 189 -1.16 0.36 11.96
C SER A 189 0.29 0.87 12.01
N GLU A 190 1.28 -0.02 12.01
CA GLU A 190 2.71 0.32 11.94
C GLU A 190 3.25 0.36 10.49
N GLY A 191 2.49 -0.16 9.52
CA GLY A 191 2.90 -0.27 8.12
C GLY A 191 2.14 0.66 7.17
N ALA A 192 2.52 0.66 5.90
CA ALA A 192 1.79 1.34 4.83
C ALA A 192 0.60 0.50 4.28
N PHE A 193 0.52 -0.78 4.63
CA PHE A 193 -0.48 -1.70 4.11
C PHE A 193 -1.88 -1.46 4.70
N PRO A 194 -2.88 -1.07 3.89
CA PRO A 194 -4.23 -0.70 4.35
C PRO A 194 -5.13 -1.92 4.66
N GLY A 195 -4.63 -3.15 4.47
CA GLY A 195 -5.43 -4.36 4.52
C GLY A 195 -6.06 -4.70 3.18
N LEU A 196 -6.42 -5.96 2.98
CA LEU A 196 -7.21 -6.38 1.82
C LEU A 196 -8.56 -5.65 1.74
N SER A 197 -9.20 -5.37 2.89
CA SER A 197 -10.44 -4.59 2.94
C SER A 197 -10.21 -3.16 2.44
N GLY A 198 -9.13 -2.50 2.87
CA GLY A 198 -8.78 -1.17 2.38
C GLY A 198 -8.37 -1.17 0.91
N LEU A 199 -7.74 -2.26 0.43
CA LEU A 199 -7.40 -2.44 -0.98
C LEU A 199 -8.66 -2.59 -1.86
N ALA A 200 -9.65 -3.37 -1.41
CA ALA A 200 -10.95 -3.49 -2.08
C ALA A 200 -11.70 -2.14 -2.10
N ASP A 201 -11.81 -1.47 -0.96
CA ASP A 201 -12.41 -0.13 -0.85
C ASP A 201 -11.74 0.87 -1.82
N SER A 202 -10.40 0.84 -1.94
CA SER A 202 -9.64 1.68 -2.88
C SER A 202 -9.89 1.32 -4.35
N ILE A 203 -9.96 0.03 -4.69
CA ILE A 203 -10.28 -0.43 -6.06
C ILE A 203 -11.71 -0.03 -6.44
N ASP A 204 -12.67 -0.17 -5.54
CA ASP A 204 -14.06 0.25 -5.76
C ASP A 204 -14.18 1.78 -5.93
N SER A 205 -13.39 2.56 -5.18
CA SER A 205 -13.29 4.02 -5.34
C SER A 205 -12.72 4.39 -6.71
N ILE A 206 -11.59 3.78 -7.10
CA ILE A 206 -10.96 3.99 -8.41
C ILE A 206 -11.90 3.59 -9.55
N ASN A 207 -12.61 2.47 -9.41
CA ASN A 207 -13.60 2.01 -10.39
C ASN A 207 -14.77 3.00 -10.54
N THR A 208 -15.25 3.55 -9.42
CA THR A 208 -16.30 4.58 -9.40
C THR A 208 -15.82 5.87 -10.09
N GLU A 209 -14.61 6.33 -9.78
CA GLU A 209 -14.00 7.52 -10.38
C GLU A 209 -13.78 7.36 -11.89
N ILE A 210 -13.28 6.21 -12.32
CA ILE A 210 -13.10 5.88 -13.75
C ILE A 210 -14.46 5.83 -14.47
N SER A 211 -15.49 5.23 -13.87
CA SER A 211 -16.83 5.16 -14.48
C SER A 211 -17.46 6.55 -14.63
N ASP A 212 -17.36 7.40 -13.60
CA ASP A 212 -17.84 8.79 -13.69
C ASP A 212 -16.99 9.62 -14.66
N PHE A 213 -15.67 9.40 -14.73
CA PHE A 213 -14.79 10.02 -15.73
C PHE A 213 -15.19 9.62 -17.17
N GLN A 214 -15.37 8.34 -17.48
CA GLN A 214 -15.85 7.87 -18.79
C GLN A 214 -17.21 8.49 -19.16
N LYS A 215 -18.14 8.57 -18.21
CA LYS A 215 -19.46 9.16 -18.38
C LYS A 215 -19.39 10.68 -18.61
N GLN A 216 -18.50 11.39 -17.93
CA GLN A 216 -18.22 12.80 -18.17
C GLN A 216 -17.58 13.03 -19.56
N LEU A 217 -16.60 12.20 -19.97
CA LEU A 217 -16.01 12.21 -21.32
C LEU A 217 -17.11 12.06 -22.37
N LYS A 218 -17.90 10.99 -22.29
CA LYS A 218 -19.01 10.69 -23.21
C LYS A 218 -20.00 11.85 -23.31
N THR A 219 -20.34 12.45 -22.16
CA THR A 219 -21.25 13.61 -22.11
C THR A 219 -20.64 14.85 -22.79
N THR A 220 -19.34 15.09 -22.63
CA THR A 220 -18.66 16.27 -23.20
C THR A 220 -18.37 16.14 -24.69
N PHE A 221 -17.88 14.98 -25.15
CA PHE A 221 -17.41 14.78 -26.52
C PHE A 221 -18.51 14.27 -27.47
N SER A 222 -19.63 13.71 -26.98
CA SER A 222 -20.78 13.31 -27.82
C SER A 222 -21.39 14.44 -28.65
N GLY A 223 -21.26 15.69 -28.21
CA GLY A 223 -21.70 16.87 -28.98
C GLY A 223 -20.84 17.17 -30.22
N LYS A 224 -19.66 16.53 -30.37
CA LYS A 224 -18.60 16.85 -31.34
C LYS A 224 -18.36 18.36 -31.45
N THR A 225 -17.77 18.93 -30.41
CA THR A 225 -17.40 20.35 -30.30
C THR A 225 -16.54 20.80 -31.50
N SER A 226 -15.71 19.92 -32.05
CA SER A 226 -14.98 20.08 -33.31
C SER A 226 -15.87 20.55 -34.47
N LYS A 227 -17.08 19.98 -34.61
CA LYS A 227 -18.06 20.38 -35.64
C LYS A 227 -18.65 21.76 -35.36
N THR A 228 -18.91 22.09 -34.10
CA THR A 228 -19.39 23.43 -33.70
C THR A 228 -18.32 24.50 -33.99
N ILE A 229 -17.05 24.21 -33.66
CA ILE A 229 -15.91 25.07 -33.99
C ILE A 229 -15.76 25.21 -35.51
N ASN A 230 -15.84 24.12 -36.27
CA ASN A 230 -15.74 24.16 -37.74
C ASN A 230 -16.90 24.92 -38.41
N GLN A 231 -18.12 24.82 -37.87
CA GLN A 231 -19.26 25.61 -38.33
C GLN A 231 -19.02 27.11 -38.07
N LYS A 232 -18.66 27.47 -36.83
CA LYS A 232 -18.36 28.88 -36.49
C LYS A 232 -17.17 29.43 -37.28
N LYS A 233 -16.11 28.64 -37.51
CA LYS A 233 -15.01 28.95 -38.46
C LYS A 233 -15.56 29.27 -39.85
N THR A 234 -16.44 28.41 -40.37
CA THR A 234 -17.06 28.59 -41.70
C THR A 234 -17.88 29.88 -41.74
N ASP A 235 -18.53 30.26 -40.65
CA ASP A 235 -19.27 31.52 -40.53
C ASP A 235 -18.33 32.74 -40.55
N VAL A 236 -17.18 32.70 -39.85
CA VAL A 236 -16.16 33.77 -39.93
C VAL A 236 -15.56 33.86 -41.33
N ILE A 237 -15.18 32.74 -41.94
CA ILE A 237 -14.64 32.71 -43.32
C ILE A 237 -15.68 33.23 -44.31
N THR A 238 -16.96 32.87 -44.15
CA THR A 238 -18.05 33.36 -45.00
C THR A 238 -18.28 34.86 -44.81
N ALA A 239 -18.27 35.36 -43.57
CA ALA A 239 -18.35 36.79 -43.29
C ALA A 239 -17.17 37.55 -43.92
N ASN A 240 -15.96 37.01 -43.85
CA ASN A 240 -14.75 37.59 -44.44
C ASN A 240 -14.75 37.53 -45.98
N ASN A 241 -15.24 36.44 -46.58
CA ASN A 241 -15.39 36.30 -48.04
C ASN A 241 -16.52 37.20 -48.58
N ASN A 242 -17.57 37.46 -47.80
CA ASN A 242 -18.56 38.51 -48.07
C ASN A 242 -17.98 39.94 -47.98
N MET A 243 -16.73 40.07 -47.49
CA MET A 243 -15.90 41.26 -47.65
C MET A 243 -14.98 41.23 -48.90
N LYS A 244 -15.20 40.32 -49.86
CA LYS A 244 -14.44 40.14 -51.14
C LYS A 244 -12.89 40.17 -51.02
N ARG A 245 -12.31 39.92 -49.83
CA ARG A 245 -10.86 40.08 -49.56
C ARG A 245 -9.96 39.00 -50.20
N GLY A 246 -10.51 37.86 -50.58
CA GLY A 246 -9.74 36.67 -50.97
C GLY A 246 -9.17 36.65 -52.40
N ALA A 247 -9.43 37.67 -53.24
CA ALA A 247 -8.87 37.74 -54.58
C ALA A 247 -7.67 38.69 -54.64
N THR A 248 -6.57 38.26 -55.24
CA THR A 248 -5.36 39.06 -55.42
C THR A 248 -5.67 40.31 -56.24
N ASN A 249 -5.47 41.49 -55.66
CA ASN A 249 -5.86 42.81 -56.19
C ASN A 249 -7.38 43.10 -56.20
N ALA A 250 -8.21 42.31 -55.51
CA ALA A 250 -9.59 42.70 -55.27
C ALA A 250 -9.64 43.87 -54.29
N ALA A 251 -10.18 44.98 -54.79
CA ALA A 251 -10.51 46.12 -53.98
C ALA A 251 -11.63 45.76 -52.99
N LEU A 252 -11.57 46.29 -51.76
CA LEU A 252 -12.62 46.14 -50.74
C LEU A 252 -14.01 46.34 -51.38
N PRO A 253 -15.06 45.58 -51.04
CA PRO A 253 -16.32 45.45 -51.80
C PRO A 253 -17.18 46.72 -51.89
N VAL A 254 -16.75 47.79 -51.24
CA VAL A 254 -17.15 49.17 -51.53
C VAL A 254 -16.83 49.56 -53.00
N LEU A 255 -15.86 48.89 -53.61
CA LEU A 255 -15.19 49.24 -54.87
C LEU A 255 -15.65 48.36 -56.06
N ASP A 256 -16.96 48.06 -56.16
CA ASP A 256 -17.62 47.60 -57.41
C ASP A 256 -17.69 48.75 -58.47
N GLY A 257 -16.58 49.47 -58.60
CA GLY A 257 -16.36 50.64 -59.43
C GLY A 257 -14.97 50.74 -60.06
N GLY A 258 -14.12 49.73 -59.86
CA GLY A 258 -12.77 49.63 -60.43
C GLY A 258 -11.68 49.78 -59.36
N ALA A 259 -10.87 48.73 -59.19
CA ALA A 259 -9.76 48.69 -58.23
C ALA A 259 -8.68 49.76 -58.50
N GLU A 260 -8.64 50.31 -59.70
CA GLU A 260 -7.73 51.40 -60.06
C GLU A 260 -8.00 52.69 -59.26
N SER A 261 -9.26 52.98 -58.89
CA SER A 261 -9.67 54.26 -58.28
C SER A 261 -8.86 54.66 -57.05
N TYR A 262 -8.52 53.70 -56.19
CA TYR A 262 -7.88 53.97 -54.90
C TYR A 262 -6.37 54.31 -55.00
N LEU A 263 -5.73 54.02 -56.14
CA LEU A 263 -4.28 54.21 -56.33
C LEU A 263 -3.91 54.94 -57.63
N SER A 264 -4.81 55.01 -58.62
CA SER A 264 -4.65 55.85 -59.83
C SER A 264 -5.14 57.29 -59.63
N SER A 265 -5.88 57.57 -58.54
CA SER A 265 -6.36 58.90 -58.14
C SER A 265 -5.30 59.83 -57.53
N GLN A 266 -4.03 59.67 -57.91
CA GLN A 266 -3.06 60.74 -57.69
C GLN A 266 -3.63 62.06 -58.26
N ASN A 267 -3.41 63.16 -57.53
CA ASN A 267 -3.68 64.54 -57.91
C ASN A 267 -5.09 65.11 -57.67
N PHE A 268 -5.99 64.48 -56.90
CA PHE A 268 -7.31 65.08 -56.66
C PHE A 268 -7.35 66.08 -55.50
N PHE A 269 -7.39 65.60 -54.25
CA PHE A 269 -7.38 66.47 -53.05
C PHE A 269 -6.10 67.28 -52.90
N ASP A 270 -4.98 66.75 -53.38
CA ASP A 270 -3.70 67.45 -53.35
C ASP A 270 -3.71 68.68 -54.25
N TYR A 271 -4.30 68.61 -55.46
CA TYR A 271 -4.44 69.79 -56.33
C TYR A 271 -5.31 70.89 -55.70
N ILE A 272 -6.31 70.47 -54.92
CA ILE A 272 -7.25 71.33 -54.18
C ILE A 272 -6.54 72.03 -52.99
N LEU A 273 -5.50 71.43 -52.40
CA LEU A 273 -4.71 72.02 -51.31
C LEU A 273 -3.41 72.71 -51.79
N MET A 274 -2.87 72.33 -52.95
CA MET A 274 -1.62 72.86 -53.54
C MET A 274 -1.79 74.21 -54.27
N ALA A 275 -2.94 74.87 -54.18
CA ALA A 275 -3.23 76.16 -54.83
C ALA A 275 -2.42 77.38 -54.28
N SER A 276 -1.25 77.14 -53.68
CA SER A 276 -0.28 78.16 -53.26
C SER A 276 1.16 77.74 -53.59
N SER A 277 1.67 78.19 -54.75
CA SER A 277 3.07 78.21 -55.21
C SER A 277 3.88 76.89 -55.14
N ASP A 278 4.36 76.44 -56.30
CA ASP A 278 4.92 75.10 -56.58
C ASP A 278 6.00 74.53 -55.64
N SER A 279 6.69 75.35 -54.83
CA SER A 279 7.81 74.87 -53.98
C SER A 279 7.38 73.99 -52.81
N GLN A 280 6.13 74.09 -52.33
CA GLN A 280 5.64 73.25 -51.24
C GLN A 280 5.01 71.94 -51.72
N ALA A 281 4.61 71.86 -52.99
CA ALA A 281 3.98 70.69 -53.57
C ALA A 281 4.87 69.43 -53.44
N SER A 282 6.16 69.54 -53.76
CA SER A 282 7.10 68.41 -53.73
C SER A 282 7.30 67.80 -52.33
N THR A 283 7.37 68.61 -51.27
CA THR A 283 7.46 68.07 -49.90
C THR A 283 6.16 67.40 -49.50
N TYR A 284 5.02 67.98 -49.88
CA TYR A 284 3.72 67.39 -49.60
C TYR A 284 3.56 66.05 -50.32
N THR A 285 3.89 65.97 -51.61
CA THR A 285 3.92 64.71 -52.38
C THR A 285 4.87 63.68 -51.77
N SER A 286 6.03 64.07 -51.22
CA SER A 286 6.95 63.14 -50.54
C SER A 286 6.34 62.56 -49.25
N ASN A 287 5.79 63.43 -48.40
CA ASN A 287 5.15 62.98 -47.15
C ASN A 287 3.87 62.20 -47.42
N TYR A 288 3.08 62.60 -48.43
CA TYR A 288 1.91 61.87 -48.89
C TYR A 288 2.29 60.52 -49.47
N ASN A 289 3.34 60.40 -50.31
CA ASN A 289 3.77 59.11 -50.82
C ASN A 289 4.22 58.17 -49.70
N SER A 290 4.84 58.70 -48.63
CA SER A 290 5.14 57.93 -47.41
C SER A 290 3.86 57.52 -46.67
N LEU A 291 2.92 58.45 -46.47
CA LEU A 291 1.65 58.18 -45.78
C LEU A 291 0.80 57.18 -46.57
N ALA A 292 0.77 57.30 -47.89
CA ALA A 292 0.05 56.45 -48.82
C ALA A 292 0.74 55.10 -49.01
N SER A 293 2.07 54.99 -48.93
CA SER A 293 2.72 53.66 -48.83
C SER A 293 2.37 52.99 -47.51
N THR A 294 2.42 53.73 -46.40
CA THR A 294 2.03 53.23 -45.07
C THR A 294 0.56 52.81 -45.02
N TYR A 295 -0.38 53.64 -45.52
CA TYR A 295 -1.79 53.29 -45.64
C TYR A 295 -2.05 52.20 -46.66
N LYS A 296 -1.30 52.11 -47.76
CA LYS A 296 -1.39 50.99 -48.71
C LYS A 296 -0.91 49.68 -48.09
N ASP A 297 0.04 49.73 -47.18
CA ASP A 297 0.48 48.56 -46.41
C ASP A 297 -0.50 48.20 -45.28
N TYR A 298 -1.20 49.17 -44.66
CA TYR A 298 -2.32 48.92 -43.75
C TYR A 298 -3.62 48.48 -44.45
N LEU A 299 -3.86 48.91 -45.69
CA LEU A 299 -5.05 48.57 -46.51
C LEU A 299 -4.82 47.36 -47.40
N LYS A 300 -3.59 46.83 -47.47
CA LYS A 300 -3.37 45.44 -47.88
C LYS A 300 -4.13 44.56 -46.91
N CYS A 301 -5.32 44.15 -47.32
CA CYS A 301 -5.99 43.04 -46.70
C CYS A 301 -4.99 41.88 -46.70
N THR A 302 -4.51 41.51 -45.51
CA THR A 302 -3.78 40.25 -45.30
C THR A 302 -4.61 39.13 -45.94
N PRO A 303 -4.01 38.04 -46.44
CA PRO A 303 -4.73 36.83 -46.83
C PRO A 303 -5.31 36.16 -45.58
N GLN A 304 -6.29 36.84 -44.98
CA GLN A 304 -6.97 36.48 -43.75
C GLN A 304 -7.74 35.17 -43.90
N PRO A 305 -8.39 34.80 -45.02
CA PRO A 305 -9.05 33.50 -45.15
C PRO A 305 -8.07 32.33 -45.00
N ASP A 306 -6.89 32.39 -45.63
CA ASP A 306 -5.92 31.30 -45.61
C ASP A 306 -5.25 31.18 -44.23
N ALA A 307 -4.90 32.32 -43.63
CA ALA A 307 -4.39 32.39 -42.26
C ALA A 307 -5.44 31.91 -41.24
N LEU A 308 -6.71 32.33 -41.37
CA LEU A 308 -7.83 31.79 -40.58
C LEU A 308 -7.94 30.28 -40.75
N SER A 309 -7.88 29.80 -42.00
CA SER A 309 -8.12 28.39 -42.27
C SER A 309 -7.03 27.58 -41.61
N SER A 310 -5.75 27.86 -41.90
CA SER A 310 -4.62 27.15 -41.31
C SER A 310 -4.61 27.18 -39.77
N TYR A 311 -4.98 28.32 -39.17
CA TYR A 311 -5.08 28.48 -37.72
C TYR A 311 -6.20 27.61 -37.12
N TYR A 312 -7.43 27.71 -37.65
CA TYR A 312 -8.55 26.91 -37.15
C TYR A 312 -8.51 25.44 -37.58
N ASP A 313 -7.88 25.10 -38.71
CA ASP A 313 -7.72 23.70 -39.18
C ASP A 313 -6.88 22.90 -38.19
N GLY A 314 -5.75 23.44 -37.73
CA GLY A 314 -4.93 22.78 -36.70
C GLY A 314 -5.70 22.55 -35.40
N MET A 315 -6.45 23.55 -34.93
CA MET A 315 -7.29 23.40 -33.73
C MET A 315 -8.36 22.31 -33.91
N ILE A 316 -9.00 22.27 -35.08
CA ILE A 316 -10.07 21.31 -35.39
C ILE A 316 -9.48 19.90 -35.51
N GLU A 317 -8.34 19.74 -36.17
CA GLU A 317 -7.63 18.46 -36.30
C GLU A 317 -7.29 17.88 -34.92
N THR A 318 -6.64 18.65 -34.03
CA THR A 318 -6.32 18.18 -32.68
C THR A 318 -7.59 17.99 -31.83
N SER A 319 -8.64 18.81 -32.02
CA SER A 319 -9.93 18.61 -31.35
C SER A 319 -10.64 17.32 -31.79
N VAL A 320 -10.48 16.92 -33.07
CA VAL A 320 -11.00 15.66 -33.60
C VAL A 320 -10.21 14.47 -33.04
N GLN A 321 -8.88 14.56 -32.99
CA GLN A 321 -8.04 13.53 -32.37
C GLN A 321 -8.44 13.28 -30.90
N LEU A 322 -8.62 14.34 -30.11
CA LEU A 322 -9.11 14.25 -28.73
C LEU A 322 -10.54 13.68 -28.64
N GLU A 323 -11.44 14.06 -29.55
CA GLU A 323 -12.80 13.49 -29.60
C GLU A 323 -12.80 12.00 -29.93
N ASP A 324 -11.90 11.55 -30.81
CA ASP A 324 -11.79 10.16 -31.20
C ASP A 324 -11.12 9.32 -30.08
N TYR A 325 -10.02 9.79 -29.47
CA TYR A 325 -9.43 9.13 -28.28
C TYR A 325 -10.38 9.10 -27.08
N ALA A 326 -11.09 10.19 -26.80
CA ALA A 326 -12.11 10.20 -25.74
C ALA A 326 -13.30 9.29 -26.08
N SER A 327 -13.62 9.09 -27.36
CA SER A 327 -14.61 8.10 -27.81
C SER A 327 -14.13 6.67 -27.63
N ASP A 328 -12.83 6.40 -27.80
CA ASP A 328 -12.25 5.07 -27.53
C ASP A 328 -12.29 4.79 -26.02
N ILE A 329 -11.77 5.71 -25.18
CA ILE A 329 -11.72 5.57 -23.70
C ILE A 329 -13.12 5.49 -23.06
N SER A 330 -14.11 6.22 -23.59
CA SER A 330 -15.51 6.18 -23.11
C SER A 330 -16.40 5.13 -23.80
N GLY A 331 -15.81 4.33 -24.69
CA GLY A 331 -16.34 3.05 -25.14
C GLY A 331 -15.89 1.90 -24.23
N ASP A 332 -16.14 0.67 -24.66
CA ASP A 332 -15.85 -0.55 -23.91
C ASP A 332 -14.33 -0.88 -23.83
N SER A 333 -13.44 0.08 -24.12
CA SER A 333 -11.98 -0.15 -24.16
C SER A 333 -11.32 -0.09 -22.78
N PHE A 334 -11.84 0.76 -21.88
CA PHE A 334 -11.46 0.74 -20.48
C PHE A 334 -12.48 -0.13 -19.73
N ASP A 335 -12.19 -1.43 -19.72
CA ASP A 335 -13.08 -2.47 -19.19
C ASP A 335 -12.99 -2.52 -17.65
N THR A 336 -13.92 -1.82 -17.01
CA THR A 336 -14.09 -1.83 -15.54
C THR A 336 -14.32 -3.22 -14.98
N SER A 337 -14.73 -4.21 -15.78
CA SER A 337 -14.91 -5.58 -15.29
C SER A 337 -13.60 -6.23 -14.82
N THR A 338 -12.44 -5.74 -15.26
CA THR A 338 -11.15 -6.18 -14.70
C THR A 338 -10.97 -5.70 -13.25
N LEU A 339 -11.32 -4.43 -12.95
CA LEU A 339 -11.27 -3.89 -11.60
C LEU A 339 -12.36 -4.50 -10.71
N GLU A 340 -13.59 -4.65 -11.22
CA GLU A 340 -14.68 -5.32 -10.51
C GLU A 340 -14.36 -6.80 -10.22
N SER A 341 -13.72 -7.51 -11.16
CA SER A 341 -13.26 -8.89 -10.95
C SER A 341 -12.10 -8.93 -9.95
N GLY A 342 -11.22 -7.93 -9.95
CA GLY A 342 -10.15 -7.77 -8.95
C GLY A 342 -10.71 -7.58 -7.54
N SER A 343 -11.62 -6.61 -7.37
CA SER A 343 -12.34 -6.34 -6.12
C SER A 343 -13.10 -7.59 -5.63
N SER A 344 -13.88 -8.23 -6.49
CA SER A 344 -14.61 -9.48 -6.19
C SER A 344 -13.69 -10.66 -5.83
N THR A 345 -12.47 -10.70 -6.40
CA THR A 345 -11.45 -11.71 -6.05
C THR A 345 -10.81 -11.41 -4.69
N ILE A 346 -10.59 -10.14 -4.36
CA ILE A 346 -10.13 -9.72 -3.02
C ILE A 346 -11.20 -10.03 -1.97
N ASP A 347 -12.48 -9.73 -2.24
CA ASP A 347 -13.61 -10.12 -1.40
C ASP A 347 -13.68 -11.65 -1.19
N GLY A 348 -13.52 -12.43 -2.27
CA GLY A 348 -13.42 -13.88 -2.20
C GLY A 348 -12.28 -14.33 -1.26
N PHE A 349 -11.10 -13.73 -1.43
CA PHE A 349 -9.92 -14.04 -0.62
C PHE A 349 -10.05 -13.59 0.85
N ILE A 350 -10.74 -12.47 1.13
CA ILE A 350 -11.09 -12.03 2.49
C ILE A 350 -12.01 -13.07 3.14
N ASN A 351 -13.00 -13.60 2.42
CA ASN A 351 -13.88 -14.64 2.94
C ASN A 351 -13.10 -15.95 3.21
N ASP A 352 -12.25 -16.39 2.29
CA ASP A 352 -11.37 -17.56 2.48
C ASP A 352 -10.43 -17.37 3.70
N ILE A 353 -9.90 -16.16 3.90
CA ILE A 353 -9.09 -15.81 5.07
C ILE A 353 -9.92 -15.83 6.36
N ASN A 354 -11.15 -15.31 6.34
CA ASN A 354 -12.03 -15.31 7.52
C ASN A 354 -12.44 -16.73 7.92
N ASP A 355 -12.71 -17.61 6.96
CA ASP A 355 -13.01 -19.04 7.20
C ASP A 355 -11.78 -19.80 7.71
N ALA A 356 -10.61 -19.53 7.11
CA ALA A 356 -9.32 -20.08 7.58
C ALA A 356 -8.98 -19.61 8.99
N SER A 357 -9.11 -18.31 9.27
CA SER A 357 -8.86 -17.72 10.59
C SER A 357 -9.85 -18.24 11.63
N THR A 358 -11.14 -18.39 11.30
CA THR A 358 -12.15 -18.98 12.20
C THR A 358 -11.80 -20.41 12.58
N THR A 359 -11.44 -21.23 11.58
CA THR A 359 -11.02 -22.61 11.83
C THR A 359 -9.73 -22.68 12.65
N LEU A 360 -8.74 -21.83 12.33
CA LEU A 360 -7.49 -21.74 13.09
C LEU A 360 -7.70 -21.17 14.50
N TYR A 361 -8.64 -20.26 14.70
CA TYR A 361 -9.04 -19.74 16.01
C TYR A 361 -9.64 -20.85 16.88
N ASP A 362 -10.59 -21.64 16.35
CA ASP A 362 -11.18 -22.76 17.08
C ASP A 362 -10.13 -23.85 17.40
N ASN A 363 -9.29 -24.17 16.42
CA ASN A 363 -8.19 -25.12 16.56
C ASN A 363 -7.15 -24.69 17.60
N THR A 364 -6.72 -23.42 17.56
CA THR A 364 -5.78 -22.85 18.54
C THR A 364 -6.42 -22.66 19.91
N LYS A 365 -7.73 -22.42 20.01
CA LYS A 365 -8.48 -22.37 21.28
C LYS A 365 -8.57 -23.74 21.94
N VAL A 366 -8.81 -24.81 21.18
CA VAL A 366 -8.69 -26.20 21.69
C VAL A 366 -7.26 -26.48 22.15
N LEU A 367 -6.27 -26.04 21.38
CA LEU A 367 -4.85 -26.21 21.69
C LEU A 367 -4.45 -25.45 22.97
N GLU A 368 -4.85 -24.18 23.14
CA GLU A 368 -4.62 -23.37 24.35
C GLU A 368 -5.28 -23.99 25.59
N ASN A 369 -6.51 -24.49 25.46
CA ASN A 369 -7.16 -25.22 26.54
C ASN A 369 -6.36 -26.47 26.92
N ALA A 370 -5.89 -27.25 25.94
CA ALA A 370 -5.01 -28.39 26.19
C ALA A 370 -3.68 -27.97 26.83
N GLY A 371 -3.11 -26.83 26.45
CA GLY A 371 -1.94 -26.21 27.06
C GLY A 371 -2.15 -25.83 28.53
N THR A 372 -3.29 -25.22 28.83
CA THR A 372 -3.71 -24.85 30.20
C THR A 372 -3.89 -26.10 31.06
N TYR A 373 -4.54 -27.16 30.54
CA TYR A 373 -4.67 -28.44 31.24
C TYR A 373 -3.32 -29.15 31.40
N ALA A 374 -2.40 -29.05 30.44
CA ALA A 374 -1.05 -29.59 30.53
C ALA A 374 -0.22 -28.84 31.59
N SER A 375 -0.20 -27.51 31.55
CA SER A 375 0.39 -26.61 32.56
C SER A 375 -0.11 -26.96 33.96
N LEU A 376 -1.43 -27.10 34.14
CA LEU A 376 -2.03 -27.51 35.41
C LEU A 376 -1.61 -28.92 35.84
N ALA A 377 -1.62 -29.91 34.94
CA ALA A 377 -1.20 -31.27 35.24
C ALA A 377 0.28 -31.36 35.63
N LEU A 378 1.14 -30.58 34.98
CA LEU A 378 2.55 -30.43 35.29
C LEU A 378 2.76 -29.75 36.65
N ASN A 379 2.01 -28.68 36.93
CA ASN A 379 2.04 -28.01 38.24
C ASN A 379 1.62 -28.94 39.38
N VAL A 380 0.59 -29.77 39.18
CA VAL A 380 0.20 -30.81 40.14
C VAL A 380 1.32 -31.86 40.29
N LEU A 381 1.89 -32.35 39.18
CA LEU A 381 2.97 -33.33 39.20
C LEU A 381 4.21 -32.84 39.96
N PHE A 382 4.67 -31.63 39.65
CA PHE A 382 5.83 -31.00 40.31
C PHE A 382 5.53 -30.65 41.77
N GLY A 383 4.34 -30.12 42.08
CA GLY A 383 3.92 -29.82 43.45
C GLY A 383 3.83 -31.07 44.34
N VAL A 384 3.32 -32.19 43.82
CA VAL A 384 3.31 -33.48 44.53
C VAL A 384 4.73 -34.03 44.67
N GLY A 385 5.57 -33.95 43.64
CA GLY A 385 6.99 -34.32 43.71
C GLY A 385 7.74 -33.56 44.82
N LEU A 386 7.53 -32.24 44.88
CA LEU A 386 8.08 -31.35 45.91
C LEU A 386 7.63 -31.79 47.31
N GLY A 387 6.32 -31.93 47.53
CA GLY A 387 5.77 -32.32 48.83
C GLY A 387 6.28 -33.68 49.33
N LEU A 388 6.33 -34.68 48.44
CA LEU A 388 6.84 -36.01 48.80
C LEU A 388 8.35 -36.01 49.08
N SER A 389 9.13 -35.19 48.35
CA SER A 389 10.57 -35.05 48.61
C SER A 389 10.85 -34.50 50.02
N ILE A 390 10.08 -33.51 50.47
CA ILE A 390 10.15 -32.96 51.83
C ILE A 390 9.80 -34.03 52.87
N VAL A 391 8.66 -34.74 52.69
CA VAL A 391 8.25 -35.82 53.60
C VAL A 391 9.31 -36.92 53.68
N SER A 392 9.93 -37.27 52.55
CA SER A 392 11.02 -38.24 52.46
C SER A 392 12.27 -37.77 53.22
N ILE A 393 12.76 -36.56 52.95
CA ILE A 393 13.93 -35.96 53.61
C ILE A 393 13.71 -35.88 55.12
N CYS A 394 12.57 -35.33 55.57
CA CYS A 394 12.23 -35.27 56.99
C CYS A 394 12.18 -36.66 57.61
N SER A 395 11.59 -37.66 56.93
CA SER A 395 11.54 -39.03 57.44
C SER A 395 12.93 -39.67 57.59
N ILE A 396 13.84 -39.43 56.65
CA ILE A 396 15.24 -39.88 56.73
C ILE A 396 15.93 -39.20 57.93
N ILE A 397 15.79 -37.88 58.09
CA ILE A 397 16.37 -37.12 59.19
C ILE A 397 15.87 -37.64 60.55
N LEU A 398 14.57 -37.89 60.70
CA LEU A 398 13.97 -38.42 61.92
C LEU A 398 14.46 -39.86 62.26
N ILE A 399 14.70 -40.68 61.23
CA ILE A 399 15.25 -42.04 61.40
C ILE A 399 16.74 -42.02 61.76
N VAL A 400 17.51 -41.10 61.17
CA VAL A 400 18.98 -41.07 61.30
C VAL A 400 19.44 -40.29 62.52
N LEU A 401 18.94 -39.06 62.71
CA LEU A 401 19.36 -38.20 63.82
C LEU A 401 18.58 -38.50 65.11
N LEU A 402 17.25 -38.59 65.02
CA LEU A 402 16.38 -38.77 66.19
C LEU A 402 16.08 -40.25 66.51
N LYS A 403 16.53 -41.20 65.66
CA LYS A 403 16.34 -42.65 65.83
C LYS A 403 14.87 -43.08 65.94
N ILE A 404 13.93 -42.32 65.37
CA ILE A 404 12.49 -42.60 65.45
C ILE A 404 12.10 -43.59 64.34
N TYR A 405 12.53 -44.84 64.48
CA TYR A 405 12.31 -45.89 63.46
C TYR A 405 10.83 -46.16 63.11
N LYS A 406 9.89 -45.76 63.97
CA LYS A 406 8.43 -45.81 63.66
C LYS A 406 8.05 -44.97 62.43
N VAL A 407 8.82 -43.92 62.10
CA VAL A 407 8.59 -43.04 60.93
C VAL A 407 8.83 -43.78 59.59
N ARG A 408 9.40 -45.00 59.60
CA ARG A 408 9.54 -45.86 58.41
C ARG A 408 8.24 -46.03 57.61
N GLY A 409 7.08 -45.93 58.25
CA GLY A 409 5.77 -45.96 57.57
C GLY A 409 5.61 -44.84 56.53
N LEU A 410 6.12 -43.63 56.80
CA LEU A 410 6.10 -42.52 55.84
C LEU A 410 7.05 -42.77 54.67
N LEU A 411 8.25 -43.32 54.91
CA LEU A 411 9.12 -43.76 53.80
C LEU A 411 8.47 -44.87 52.98
N HIS A 412 7.76 -45.80 53.61
CA HIS A 412 7.01 -46.85 52.92
C HIS A 412 5.83 -46.30 52.10
N PHE A 413 5.23 -45.19 52.51
CA PHE A 413 4.22 -44.47 51.74
C PHE A 413 4.82 -43.69 50.56
N THR A 414 5.92 -42.95 50.78
CA THR A 414 6.53 -42.13 49.71
C THR A 414 7.10 -42.96 48.56
N TRP A 415 7.78 -44.10 48.81
CA TRP A 415 8.27 -44.91 47.68
C TRP A 415 7.13 -45.54 46.86
N CYS A 416 6.01 -45.94 47.49
CA CYS A 416 4.84 -46.44 46.77
C CYS A 416 4.29 -45.39 45.80
N ILE A 417 4.18 -44.14 46.24
CA ILE A 417 3.69 -43.04 45.39
C ILE A 417 4.73 -42.66 44.34
N TYR A 418 6.03 -42.63 44.68
CA TYR A 418 7.11 -42.42 43.72
C TYR A 418 7.03 -43.37 42.53
N VAL A 419 6.68 -44.65 42.73
CA VAL A 419 6.56 -45.57 41.61
C VAL A 419 5.43 -45.16 40.65
N ILE A 420 4.27 -44.78 41.18
CA ILE A 420 3.11 -44.38 40.36
C ILE A 420 3.44 -43.10 39.59
N LEU A 421 4.02 -42.10 40.26
CA LEU A 421 4.40 -40.83 39.64
C LEU A 421 5.55 -40.98 38.64
N MET A 422 6.51 -41.86 38.90
CA MET A 422 7.60 -42.18 37.98
C MET A 422 7.10 -42.85 36.70
N ILE A 423 6.15 -43.79 36.80
CA ILE A 423 5.47 -44.39 35.63
C ILE A 423 4.78 -43.29 34.81
N LEU A 424 4.09 -42.36 35.48
CA LEU A 424 3.48 -41.20 34.83
C LEU A 424 4.52 -40.27 34.19
N CYS A 425 5.63 -39.96 34.86
CA CYS A 425 6.72 -39.14 34.32
C CYS A 425 7.33 -39.76 33.06
N PHE A 426 7.60 -41.07 33.05
CA PHE A 426 8.14 -41.74 31.86
C PHE A 426 7.11 -41.85 30.72
N LEU A 427 5.81 -41.98 31.02
CA LEU A 427 4.76 -41.90 30.00
C LEU A 427 4.65 -40.49 29.39
N ILE A 428 4.73 -39.43 30.20
CA ILE A 428 4.70 -38.04 29.72
C ILE A 428 5.98 -37.73 28.92
N ALA A 429 7.16 -38.11 29.42
CA ALA A 429 8.43 -37.93 28.70
C ALA A 429 8.47 -38.68 27.36
N LEU A 430 7.87 -39.87 27.28
CA LEU A 430 7.74 -40.63 26.03
C LEU A 430 6.89 -39.92 24.97
N LEU A 431 5.97 -39.03 25.37
CA LEU A 431 5.17 -38.20 24.48
C LEU A 431 5.85 -36.86 24.18
N LEU A 432 6.27 -36.12 25.20
CA LEU A 432 6.77 -34.75 25.03
C LEU A 432 8.16 -34.69 24.38
N HIS A 433 9.06 -35.64 24.65
CA HIS A 433 10.43 -35.61 24.10
C HIS A 433 10.51 -35.75 22.57
N PRO A 434 9.84 -36.72 21.92
CA PRO A 434 9.78 -36.72 20.46
C PRO A 434 9.02 -35.48 19.93
N SER A 435 7.96 -35.02 20.61
CA SER A 435 7.25 -33.79 20.19
C SER A 435 8.13 -32.55 20.20
N SER A 436 8.98 -32.33 21.21
CA SER A 436 9.87 -31.16 21.25
C SER A 436 10.92 -31.18 20.13
N VAL A 437 11.42 -32.35 19.74
CA VAL A 437 12.36 -32.49 18.62
C VAL A 437 11.66 -32.16 17.29
N ILE A 438 10.46 -32.69 17.06
CA ILE A 438 9.73 -32.42 15.81
C ILE A 438 9.33 -30.94 15.72
N PHE A 439 8.86 -30.33 16.81
CA PHE A 439 8.54 -28.91 16.80
C PHE A 439 9.78 -28.04 16.53
N ALA A 440 10.96 -28.40 17.04
CA ALA A 440 12.20 -27.69 16.73
C ALA A 440 12.51 -27.72 15.21
N GLU A 441 12.34 -28.88 14.56
CA GLU A 441 12.51 -29.00 13.11
C GLU A 441 11.45 -28.24 12.30
N VAL A 442 10.20 -28.16 12.79
CA VAL A 442 9.19 -27.27 12.18
C VAL A 442 9.59 -25.80 12.31
N CYS A 443 10.19 -25.39 13.43
CA CYS A 443 10.69 -24.02 13.56
C CYS A 443 11.84 -23.72 12.61
N TYR A 444 12.80 -24.62 12.40
CA TYR A 444 13.81 -24.45 11.35
C TYR A 444 13.19 -24.40 9.95
N TYR A 445 12.17 -25.21 9.66
CA TYR A 445 11.47 -25.19 8.38
C TYR A 445 10.76 -23.86 8.15
N LEU A 446 9.97 -23.38 9.11
CA LEU A 446 9.20 -22.14 9.00
C LEU A 446 10.11 -20.89 9.00
N ASP A 447 11.18 -20.89 9.80
CA ASP A 447 12.20 -19.83 9.75
C ASP A 447 12.90 -19.78 8.38
N SER A 448 13.34 -20.94 7.85
CA SER A 448 13.91 -21.00 6.51
C SER A 448 12.90 -20.56 5.44
N PHE A 449 11.61 -20.90 5.58
CA PHE A 449 10.56 -20.50 4.64
C PHE A 449 10.33 -18.97 4.59
N VAL A 450 10.43 -18.28 5.73
CA VAL A 450 10.19 -16.82 5.83
C VAL A 450 11.48 -16.01 5.60
N ASN A 451 12.64 -16.55 5.96
CA ASN A 451 13.90 -15.80 6.01
C ASN A 451 14.97 -16.27 4.99
N ASP A 452 14.81 -17.42 4.32
CA ASP A 452 15.71 -17.92 3.25
C ASP A 452 14.98 -18.05 1.89
N TYR A 453 15.36 -17.18 0.95
CA TYR A 453 14.76 -17.13 -0.39
C TYR A 453 15.08 -18.39 -1.24
N GLU A 454 16.27 -18.98 -1.11
CA GLU A 454 16.61 -20.19 -1.86
C GLU A 454 15.79 -21.38 -1.36
N PHE A 455 15.57 -21.48 -0.04
CA PHE A 455 14.72 -22.49 0.57
C PHE A 455 13.25 -22.30 0.17
N TYR A 456 12.73 -21.08 0.22
CA TYR A 456 11.37 -20.75 -0.23
C TYR A 456 11.14 -21.17 -1.69
N GLN A 457 12.07 -20.84 -2.60
CA GLN A 457 11.94 -21.20 -4.01
C GLN A 457 11.96 -22.72 -4.25
N GLN A 458 12.70 -23.48 -3.45
CA GLN A 458 12.74 -24.95 -3.50
C GLN A 458 11.54 -25.64 -2.81
N THR A 459 10.64 -24.89 -2.17
CA THR A 459 9.53 -25.45 -1.40
C THR A 459 8.25 -25.56 -2.24
N ASP A 460 7.72 -26.77 -2.39
CA ASP A 460 6.51 -27.08 -3.16
C ASP A 460 5.21 -26.96 -2.33
N PHE A 461 5.26 -26.32 -1.16
CA PHE A 461 4.10 -26.13 -0.26
C PHE A 461 3.01 -25.25 -0.88
N ILE A 462 3.39 -24.34 -1.80
CA ILE A 462 2.48 -23.50 -2.58
C ILE A 462 2.57 -23.96 -4.04
N ASP A 463 1.63 -24.81 -4.45
CA ASP A 463 1.59 -25.46 -5.78
C ASP A 463 1.09 -24.49 -6.90
N ALA A 464 0.52 -23.34 -6.50
CA ALA A 464 0.09 -22.28 -7.41
C ALA A 464 1.22 -21.28 -7.66
N GLY A 465 1.74 -21.25 -8.90
CA GLY A 465 2.89 -20.42 -9.29
C GLY A 465 2.71 -18.93 -9.01
N GLU A 466 1.55 -18.36 -9.35
CA GLU A 466 1.22 -16.95 -9.09
C GLU A 466 1.20 -16.65 -7.58
N THR A 467 0.49 -17.46 -6.78
CA THR A 467 0.46 -17.31 -5.31
C THR A 467 1.87 -17.41 -4.70
N LYS A 468 2.74 -18.26 -5.25
CA LYS A 468 4.13 -18.39 -4.82
C LYS A 468 4.96 -17.14 -5.18
N GLU A 469 4.76 -16.54 -6.35
CA GLU A 469 5.39 -15.25 -6.69
C GLU A 469 4.87 -14.11 -5.79
N ILE A 470 3.55 -14.02 -5.57
CA ILE A 470 2.91 -13.05 -4.66
C ILE A 470 3.52 -13.11 -3.26
N ILE A 471 3.52 -14.28 -2.61
CA ILE A 471 4.04 -14.43 -1.24
C ILE A 471 5.56 -14.19 -1.21
N SER A 472 6.28 -14.50 -2.29
CA SER A 472 7.72 -14.19 -2.39
C SER A 472 8.00 -12.68 -2.40
N SER A 473 7.14 -11.88 -3.04
CA SER A 473 7.25 -10.41 -3.03
C SER A 473 7.11 -9.82 -1.63
N CYS A 474 6.25 -10.41 -0.79
CA CYS A 474 6.01 -9.97 0.58
C CYS A 474 7.13 -10.37 1.55
N PHE A 475 7.70 -11.58 1.41
CA PHE A 475 8.79 -12.02 2.28
C PHE A 475 10.18 -11.57 1.83
N PHE A 476 10.37 -11.30 0.54
CA PHE A 476 11.68 -11.03 -0.07
C PHE A 476 11.61 -9.87 -1.08
N PRO A 477 11.25 -8.64 -0.64
CA PRO A 477 11.07 -7.49 -1.52
C PRO A 477 12.32 -7.11 -2.34
N ASP A 478 13.52 -7.44 -1.85
CA ASP A 478 14.79 -7.21 -2.57
C ASP A 478 15.09 -8.25 -3.68
N SER A 479 14.38 -9.37 -3.73
CA SER A 479 14.75 -10.56 -4.53
C SER A 479 13.66 -11.08 -5.46
N ALA A 480 12.41 -10.66 -5.25
CA ALA A 480 11.24 -11.05 -6.03
C ALA A 480 10.77 -9.89 -6.93
N LYS A 481 9.87 -10.21 -7.88
CA LYS A 481 9.12 -9.16 -8.59
C LYS A 481 8.29 -8.34 -7.60
N SER A 482 8.04 -7.08 -7.92
CA SER A 482 7.04 -6.30 -7.17
C SER A 482 5.65 -6.93 -7.34
N LEU A 483 4.76 -6.81 -6.35
CA LEU A 483 3.40 -7.38 -6.48
C LEU A 483 2.64 -6.79 -7.68
N PHE A 484 2.97 -5.54 -8.06
CA PHE A 484 2.50 -4.88 -9.28
C PHE A 484 2.82 -5.66 -10.56
N GLU A 485 4.07 -6.11 -10.73
CA GLU A 485 4.50 -6.93 -11.88
C GLU A 485 3.85 -8.32 -11.89
N VAL A 486 3.47 -8.84 -10.72
CA VAL A 486 2.79 -10.15 -10.60
C VAL A 486 1.29 -10.04 -10.91
N MET A 487 0.66 -8.90 -10.61
CA MET A 487 -0.77 -8.65 -10.87
C MET A 487 -1.07 -8.00 -12.24
N ASP A 488 -0.05 -7.71 -13.06
CA ASP A 488 -0.15 -7.02 -14.37
C ASP A 488 -0.99 -5.72 -14.36
N LEU A 489 -0.95 -5.00 -13.23
CA LEU A 489 -1.67 -3.74 -13.07
C LEU A 489 -1.17 -2.64 -14.03
N SER A 490 0.05 -2.77 -14.55
CA SER A 490 0.59 -1.91 -15.62
C SER A 490 -0.35 -1.81 -16.82
N SER A 491 -0.87 -2.95 -17.28
CA SER A 491 -1.74 -3.03 -18.47
C SER A 491 -3.04 -2.22 -18.31
N ALA A 492 -3.56 -2.11 -17.10
CA ALA A 492 -4.74 -1.31 -16.78
C ALA A 492 -4.43 0.20 -16.68
N THR A 493 -3.19 0.57 -16.34
CA THR A 493 -2.76 1.98 -16.22
C THR A 493 -2.29 2.61 -17.53
N ASP A 494 -1.77 1.82 -18.47
CA ASP A 494 -1.24 2.30 -19.75
C ASP A 494 -2.20 3.24 -20.53
N PRO A 495 -3.53 2.98 -20.64
CA PRO A 495 -4.44 3.89 -21.33
C PRO A 495 -4.56 5.27 -20.66
N LEU A 496 -4.53 5.32 -19.32
CA LEU A 496 -4.59 6.55 -18.53
C LEU A 496 -3.30 7.38 -18.69
N VAL A 497 -2.13 6.72 -18.67
CA VAL A 497 -0.83 7.37 -18.87
C VAL A 497 -0.74 7.96 -20.28
N ASN A 498 -1.08 7.18 -21.32
CA ASN A 498 -1.08 7.66 -22.71
C ASN A 498 -2.04 8.85 -22.91
N PHE A 499 -3.22 8.83 -22.28
CA PHE A 499 -4.17 9.95 -22.32
C PHE A 499 -3.60 11.21 -21.66
N LYS A 500 -2.96 11.07 -20.49
CA LYS A 500 -2.31 12.17 -19.77
C LYS A 500 -1.17 12.81 -20.58
N GLU A 501 -0.32 12.01 -21.22
CA GLU A 501 0.74 12.52 -22.10
C GLU A 501 0.18 13.33 -23.27
N GLN A 502 -0.86 12.82 -23.95
CA GLN A 502 -1.51 13.54 -25.06
C GLN A 502 -2.13 14.87 -24.64
N ILE A 503 -2.70 14.96 -23.43
CA ILE A 503 -3.23 16.25 -22.95
C ILE A 503 -2.11 17.22 -22.58
N SER A 504 -0.98 16.76 -22.05
CA SER A 504 0.21 17.61 -21.81
C SER A 504 0.73 18.23 -23.11
N ASP A 505 0.84 17.43 -24.17
CA ASP A 505 1.18 17.91 -25.51
C ASP A 505 0.14 18.91 -26.03
N PHE A 506 -1.14 18.67 -25.78
CA PHE A 506 -2.22 19.56 -26.18
C PHE A 506 -2.24 20.89 -25.41
N GLN A 507 -1.99 20.90 -24.10
CA GLN A 507 -1.82 22.13 -23.31
C GLN A 507 -0.63 22.97 -23.82
N THR A 508 0.42 22.30 -24.28
CA THR A 508 1.58 22.94 -24.93
C THR A 508 1.18 23.59 -26.27
N GLN A 509 0.40 22.89 -27.10
CA GLN A 509 -0.18 23.47 -28.32
C GLN A 509 -1.14 24.63 -28.03
N TYR A 510 -1.99 24.52 -27.00
CA TYR A 510 -2.92 25.57 -26.58
C TYR A 510 -2.20 26.85 -26.12
N SER A 511 -1.10 26.71 -25.39
CA SER A 511 -0.30 27.86 -24.94
C SER A 511 0.30 28.63 -26.12
N SER A 512 0.80 27.91 -27.13
CA SER A 512 1.25 28.51 -28.41
C SER A 512 0.10 29.16 -29.19
N PHE A 513 -1.11 28.61 -29.08
CA PHE A 513 -2.31 29.16 -29.72
C PHE A 513 -2.74 30.51 -29.13
N ASP A 514 -2.68 30.73 -27.81
CA ASP A 514 -3.13 32.01 -27.22
C ASP A 514 -2.21 33.19 -27.62
N ASP A 515 -0.91 32.94 -27.81
CA ASP A 515 0.03 33.91 -28.39
C ASP A 515 -0.32 34.23 -29.86
N GLN A 516 -0.63 33.22 -30.69
CA GLN A 516 -1.04 33.43 -32.08
C GLN A 516 -2.39 34.15 -32.20
N LYS A 517 -3.35 33.78 -31.33
CA LYS A 517 -4.67 34.42 -31.20
C LYS A 517 -4.55 35.89 -30.87
N LYS A 518 -3.61 36.27 -29.99
CA LYS A 518 -3.35 37.66 -29.63
C LYS A 518 -2.84 38.48 -30.81
N ASP A 519 -1.79 38.02 -31.49
CA ASP A 519 -1.28 38.66 -32.72
C ASP A 519 -2.35 38.76 -33.82
N PHE A 520 -3.19 37.73 -33.96
CA PHE A 520 -4.31 37.73 -34.90
C PHE A 520 -5.41 38.74 -34.54
N ASN A 521 -5.80 38.82 -33.26
CA ASN A 521 -6.76 39.80 -32.77
C ASN A 521 -6.22 41.23 -32.89
N ASP A 522 -4.93 41.45 -32.61
CA ASP A 522 -4.27 42.75 -32.82
C ASP A 522 -4.30 43.15 -34.30
N LYS A 523 -4.08 42.22 -35.24
CA LYS A 523 -4.23 42.47 -36.68
C LYS A 523 -5.66 42.81 -37.08
N LEU A 524 -6.68 42.11 -36.55
CA LEU A 524 -8.09 42.44 -36.80
C LEU A 524 -8.49 43.81 -36.21
N ASN A 525 -8.04 44.12 -35.01
CA ASN A 525 -8.31 45.40 -34.35
C ASN A 525 -7.63 46.57 -35.09
N ASN A 526 -6.40 46.39 -35.57
CA ASN A 526 -5.71 47.37 -36.41
C ASN A 526 -6.44 47.59 -37.76
N ASN A 527 -6.99 46.53 -38.36
CA ASN A 527 -7.82 46.66 -39.57
C ASN A 527 -9.13 47.41 -39.30
N LEU A 528 -9.82 47.12 -38.19
CA LEU A 528 -11.01 47.87 -37.76
C LEU A 528 -10.67 49.36 -37.56
N LEU A 529 -9.56 49.66 -36.87
CA LEU A 529 -9.08 51.03 -36.64
C LEU A 529 -8.79 51.75 -37.97
N ALA A 530 -8.14 51.09 -38.93
CA ALA A 530 -7.87 51.65 -40.26
C ALA A 530 -9.16 51.97 -41.03
N VAL A 531 -10.15 51.08 -41.00
CA VAL A 531 -11.47 51.29 -41.64
C VAL A 531 -12.28 52.38 -40.92
N GLN A 532 -12.18 52.50 -39.59
CA GLN A 532 -12.77 53.60 -38.82
C GLN A 532 -12.12 54.95 -39.18
N ASN A 533 -10.79 55.04 -39.24
CA ASN A 533 -10.07 56.25 -39.65
C ASN A 533 -10.43 56.70 -41.09
N CYS A 534 -10.78 55.77 -41.98
CA CYS A 534 -11.31 56.08 -43.31
C CYS A 534 -12.76 56.59 -43.27
N LYS A 535 -13.61 56.04 -42.37
CA LYS A 535 -15.01 56.46 -42.18
C LYS A 535 -15.14 57.92 -41.75
N ASP A 536 -14.20 58.40 -40.94
CA ASP A 536 -14.19 59.77 -40.41
C ASP A 536 -13.86 60.84 -41.47
N GLY A 537 -13.68 60.43 -42.73
CA GLY A 537 -13.83 61.29 -43.90
C GLY A 537 -12.53 61.80 -44.51
N THR A 538 -11.39 61.37 -43.97
CA THR A 538 -10.04 61.79 -44.40
C THR A 538 -9.69 61.44 -45.85
N VAL A 539 -10.44 60.54 -46.50
CA VAL A 539 -10.20 60.05 -47.87
C VAL A 539 -11.48 60.10 -48.70
N PHE A 540 -11.46 60.85 -49.82
CA PHE A 540 -12.54 60.86 -50.82
C PHE A 540 -12.20 59.96 -52.02
N ASP A 541 -12.96 58.88 -52.19
CA ASP A 541 -12.95 58.06 -53.41
C ASP A 541 -14.03 58.51 -54.42
N ALA A 542 -13.63 58.73 -55.67
CA ALA A 542 -14.51 59.14 -56.75
C ALA A 542 -14.12 58.38 -58.02
N LYS A 543 -15.08 57.94 -58.84
CA LYS A 543 -14.74 57.24 -60.09
C LYS A 543 -14.05 58.18 -61.08
N PRO A 544 -13.28 57.68 -62.06
CA PRO A 544 -12.74 58.48 -63.16
C PRO A 544 -13.74 59.44 -63.84
N ALA A 545 -15.00 59.02 -64.00
CA ALA A 545 -16.06 59.85 -64.55
C ALA A 545 -16.57 60.94 -63.57
N ASP A 546 -16.46 60.70 -62.26
CA ASP A 546 -16.90 61.62 -61.21
C ASP A 546 -15.83 62.69 -60.88
N TYR A 547 -14.55 62.46 -61.23
CA TYR A 547 -13.47 63.41 -60.98
C TYR A 547 -13.73 64.80 -61.56
N VAL A 548 -14.08 64.93 -62.85
CA VAL A 548 -14.24 66.27 -63.46
C VAL A 548 -15.37 67.07 -62.79
N PRO A 549 -16.57 66.49 -62.55
CA PRO A 549 -17.61 67.13 -61.74
C PRO A 549 -17.17 67.48 -60.31
N LEU A 550 -16.54 66.57 -59.58
CA LEU A 550 -16.09 66.85 -58.21
C LEU A 550 -14.97 67.88 -58.19
N LYS A 551 -14.11 67.97 -59.21
CA LYS A 551 -12.99 68.92 -59.24
C LYS A 551 -13.54 70.32 -59.40
N ALA A 552 -14.46 70.50 -60.34
CA ALA A 552 -15.20 71.75 -60.48
C ALA A 552 -15.96 72.10 -59.19
N ALA A 553 -16.50 71.12 -58.47
CA ALA A 553 -17.17 71.34 -57.20
C ALA A 553 -16.21 71.83 -56.10
N PHE A 554 -15.06 71.17 -55.93
CA PHE A 554 -14.03 71.57 -54.97
C PHE A 554 -13.34 72.89 -55.33
N ASP A 555 -13.00 73.12 -56.59
CA ASP A 555 -12.39 74.37 -57.06
C ASP A 555 -13.31 75.56 -56.76
N LYS A 556 -14.63 75.42 -57.02
CA LYS A 556 -15.64 76.43 -56.66
C LYS A 556 -15.83 76.56 -55.16
N PHE A 557 -15.85 75.45 -54.41
CA PHE A 557 -15.95 75.47 -52.94
C PHE A 557 -14.74 76.16 -52.28
N ASN A 558 -13.53 75.92 -52.78
CA ASN A 558 -12.30 76.60 -52.36
C ASN A 558 -12.35 78.11 -52.64
N ASN A 559 -12.79 78.49 -53.85
CA ASN A 559 -12.97 79.90 -54.21
C ASN A 559 -14.09 80.57 -53.37
N PHE A 560 -15.07 79.80 -52.89
CA PHE A 560 -16.08 80.27 -51.94
C PHE A 560 -15.50 80.48 -50.52
N LYS A 561 -14.56 79.63 -50.08
CA LYS A 561 -13.88 79.71 -48.75
C LYS A 561 -13.10 81.02 -48.54
N SER A 562 -12.68 81.70 -49.60
CA SER A 562 -12.05 83.03 -49.54
C SER A 562 -13.04 84.20 -49.38
N ASN A 563 -14.35 83.95 -49.49
CA ASN A 563 -15.36 84.99 -49.46
C ASN A 563 -15.75 85.35 -48.00
N SER A 564 -15.65 86.63 -47.63
CA SER A 564 -15.56 87.09 -46.23
C SER A 564 -16.83 86.98 -45.37
N GLY A 565 -17.90 86.35 -45.86
CA GLY A 565 -19.20 86.28 -45.19
C GLY A 565 -19.48 85.03 -44.34
N CYS A 566 -18.72 83.94 -44.49
CA CYS A 566 -19.04 82.67 -43.83
C CYS A 566 -18.22 82.39 -42.57
N VAL A 567 -18.77 82.73 -41.40
CA VAL A 567 -18.14 82.51 -40.08
C VAL A 567 -17.98 81.01 -39.75
N GLU A 568 -18.86 80.13 -40.24
CA GLU A 568 -18.69 78.67 -40.06
C GLU A 568 -17.48 78.09 -40.82
N LEU A 569 -17.03 78.76 -41.89
CA LEU A 569 -15.79 78.42 -42.60
C LEU A 569 -14.58 79.21 -42.06
N ALA A 570 -14.79 80.11 -41.08
CA ALA A 570 -13.77 80.93 -40.46
C ALA A 570 -13.00 80.19 -39.35
N VAL A 571 -12.31 79.10 -39.75
CA VAL A 571 -11.01 78.70 -39.22
C VAL A 571 -10.91 78.63 -37.68
N SER A 572 -11.50 77.60 -37.08
CA SER A 572 -10.95 77.08 -35.82
C SER A 572 -9.60 76.40 -36.09
N LYS A 573 -8.71 76.43 -35.09
CA LYS A 573 -7.50 75.58 -35.10
C LYS A 573 -7.93 74.11 -34.93
N CYS A 574 -7.18 73.20 -35.53
CA CYS A 574 -7.41 71.75 -35.41
C CYS A 574 -7.43 71.36 -33.92
N ALA A 575 -8.50 70.71 -33.46
CA ALA A 575 -8.81 70.57 -32.03
C ALA A 575 -8.17 69.33 -31.36
N ASP A 576 -7.54 68.50 -32.18
CA ASP A 576 -7.18 67.09 -31.97
C ASP A 576 -5.66 66.86 -31.92
N GLY A 577 -4.85 67.86 -32.28
CA GLY A 577 -3.40 67.84 -32.07
C GLY A 577 -2.59 66.86 -32.94
N LEU A 578 -3.24 66.10 -33.83
CA LEU A 578 -2.63 65.01 -34.62
C LEU A 578 -3.31 64.83 -36.02
N LEU A 579 -2.83 65.34 -37.16
CA LEU A 579 -1.85 66.39 -37.51
C LEU A 579 -2.33 67.06 -38.82
N PRO A 580 -2.04 68.35 -39.06
CA PRO A 580 -0.88 68.68 -39.87
C PRO A 580 0.01 69.71 -39.17
N MET A 581 0.94 69.22 -38.35
CA MET A 581 2.17 69.97 -38.09
C MET A 581 3.09 69.80 -39.29
N ARG A 582 3.47 70.92 -39.91
CA ARG A 582 4.85 71.08 -40.36
C ARG A 582 5.55 71.97 -39.35
N SER A 583 6.32 71.39 -38.44
CA SER A 583 7.37 72.13 -37.72
C SER A 583 8.49 72.46 -38.71
N ALA A 584 8.25 73.44 -39.57
CA ALA A 584 9.35 74.15 -40.21
C ALA A 584 9.98 75.03 -39.13
N SER A 585 11.10 74.58 -38.57
CA SER A 585 11.96 75.42 -37.75
C SER A 585 12.40 76.63 -38.59
N ASP A 586 12.01 77.81 -38.12
CA ASP A 586 12.38 79.18 -38.51
C ASP A 586 13.18 79.37 -39.82
N THR A 587 12.73 80.22 -40.75
CA THR A 587 12.51 81.65 -40.44
C THR A 587 11.45 82.33 -41.31
N GLY A 588 10.50 83.02 -40.67
CA GLY A 588 9.98 84.29 -41.21
C GLY A 588 8.73 84.27 -42.11
N SER A 589 7.65 83.55 -41.76
CA SER A 589 6.28 83.99 -42.09
C SER A 589 5.21 83.22 -41.31
N THR A 590 4.19 83.92 -40.82
CA THR A 590 3.08 83.33 -40.05
C THR A 590 2.08 82.59 -40.93
N PHE A 591 2.43 81.37 -41.34
CA PHE A 591 1.51 80.45 -42.02
C PHE A 591 0.65 79.69 -41.00
N ASN A 592 -0.55 80.21 -40.72
CA ASN A 592 -1.62 79.42 -40.10
C ASN A 592 -2.11 78.39 -41.14
N GLN A 593 -1.55 77.16 -41.14
CA GLN A 593 -2.15 76.05 -41.89
C GLN A 593 -3.55 75.76 -41.33
N LYS A 594 -4.55 75.74 -42.21
CA LYS A 594 -5.97 75.64 -41.87
C LYS A 594 -6.45 74.21 -42.16
N CYS A 595 -6.67 73.40 -41.12
CA CYS A 595 -7.33 72.11 -41.30
C CYS A 595 -8.71 72.31 -41.96
N TRP A 596 -9.01 71.45 -42.92
CA TRP A 596 -10.35 71.24 -43.44
C TRP A 596 -10.79 69.87 -42.89
N HIS A 597 -11.75 69.86 -41.97
CA HIS A 597 -12.27 68.61 -41.41
C HIS A 597 -13.61 68.29 -42.10
N PRO A 598 -13.74 67.20 -42.88
CA PRO A 598 -14.91 66.93 -43.72
C PRO A 598 -16.25 66.75 -42.98
N SER A 599 -16.26 66.69 -41.65
CA SER A 599 -17.49 66.58 -40.83
C SER A 599 -18.56 67.65 -41.11
N TYR A 600 -18.23 68.82 -41.66
CA TYR A 600 -19.26 69.79 -42.08
C TYR A 600 -20.07 69.30 -43.30
N LEU A 601 -19.51 68.42 -44.13
CA LEU A 601 -20.25 67.74 -45.21
C LEU A 601 -21.16 66.63 -44.66
N ALA A 602 -20.80 66.05 -43.51
CA ALA A 602 -21.63 65.12 -42.75
C ALA A 602 -22.84 65.81 -42.09
N SER A 603 -22.76 67.12 -41.84
CA SER A 603 -23.77 67.81 -41.04
C SER A 603 -25.10 67.96 -41.77
N SER A 604 -26.17 67.57 -41.07
CA SER A 604 -27.56 67.81 -41.45
C SER A 604 -28.00 69.27 -41.27
N THR A 605 -27.23 70.09 -40.53
CA THR A 605 -27.48 71.54 -40.46
C THR A 605 -27.09 72.22 -41.78
N PRO A 606 -27.92 73.15 -42.31
CA PRO A 606 -27.56 73.94 -43.49
C PRO A 606 -26.40 74.89 -43.17
N SER A 607 -25.23 74.57 -43.69
CA SER A 607 -24.03 75.39 -43.57
C SER A 607 -24.16 76.69 -44.36
N CYS A 608 -23.32 77.68 -44.07
CA CYS A 608 -23.24 78.93 -44.84
C CYS A 608 -23.01 78.71 -46.35
N ALA A 609 -22.35 77.61 -46.73
CA ALA A 609 -22.17 77.22 -48.14
C ALA A 609 -23.41 76.56 -48.78
N ASP A 610 -24.30 75.97 -47.97
CA ASP A 610 -25.63 75.53 -48.43
C ASP A 610 -26.57 76.75 -48.57
N GLN A 611 -26.50 77.69 -47.61
CA GLN A 611 -27.32 78.91 -47.59
C GLN A 611 -26.97 79.89 -48.73
N SER A 612 -25.73 79.90 -49.21
CA SER A 612 -25.30 80.71 -50.36
C SER A 612 -25.77 80.17 -51.72
N GLY A 613 -26.44 79.02 -51.75
CA GLY A 613 -26.93 78.40 -52.99
C GLY A 613 -25.83 77.79 -53.87
N LEU A 614 -24.65 77.50 -53.29
CA LEU A 614 -23.55 76.85 -54.01
C LEU A 614 -23.92 75.38 -54.29
N ALA A 615 -24.47 75.11 -55.49
CA ALA A 615 -24.93 73.78 -55.90
C ALA A 615 -23.84 72.70 -55.76
N GLU A 616 -22.58 73.11 -55.89
CA GLU A 616 -21.38 72.31 -55.68
C GLU A 616 -21.24 71.76 -54.25
N THR A 617 -21.68 72.49 -53.22
CA THR A 617 -21.70 71.99 -51.84
C THR A 617 -22.61 70.76 -51.72
N ALA A 618 -23.75 70.76 -52.41
CA ALA A 618 -24.66 69.62 -52.43
C ALA A 618 -24.05 68.39 -53.14
N VAL A 619 -23.23 68.61 -54.18
CA VAL A 619 -22.46 67.53 -54.83
C VAL A 619 -21.44 66.93 -53.86
N LEU A 620 -20.69 67.78 -53.15
CA LEU A 620 -19.72 67.34 -52.15
C LEU A 620 -20.37 66.60 -50.97
N LYS A 621 -21.47 67.13 -50.42
CA LYS A 621 -22.27 66.45 -49.38
C LYS A 621 -22.83 65.11 -49.86
N THR A 622 -23.31 65.04 -51.10
CA THR A 622 -23.86 63.80 -51.66
C THR A 622 -22.78 62.74 -51.82
N GLN A 623 -21.61 63.08 -52.37
CA GLN A 623 -20.50 62.13 -52.48
C GLN A 623 -19.94 61.73 -51.12
N TYR A 624 -19.82 62.68 -50.18
CA TYR A 624 -19.38 62.40 -48.82
C TYR A 624 -20.33 61.42 -48.11
N ASN A 625 -21.62 61.72 -48.06
CA ASN A 625 -22.62 60.86 -47.40
C ASN A 625 -22.68 59.47 -48.04
N LYS A 626 -22.48 59.38 -49.36
CA LYS A 626 -22.33 58.10 -50.08
C LYS A 626 -21.08 57.33 -49.60
N GLN A 627 -19.93 57.98 -49.50
CA GLN A 627 -18.69 57.37 -48.98
C GLN A 627 -18.82 56.96 -47.51
N THR A 628 -19.27 57.84 -46.62
CA THR A 628 -19.44 57.54 -45.18
C THR A 628 -20.45 56.42 -44.95
N SER A 629 -21.51 56.32 -45.75
CA SER A 629 -22.44 55.19 -45.73
C SER A 629 -21.75 53.88 -46.13
N MET A 630 -20.94 53.88 -47.21
CA MET A 630 -20.17 52.72 -47.62
C MET A 630 -19.11 52.31 -46.59
N TRP A 631 -18.36 53.26 -46.03
CA TRP A 631 -17.39 52.99 -44.96
C TRP A 631 -18.05 52.50 -43.68
N SER A 632 -19.22 53.04 -43.30
CA SER A 632 -19.94 52.55 -42.12
C SER A 632 -20.48 51.14 -42.32
N ASN A 633 -20.83 50.75 -43.55
CA ASN A 633 -21.15 49.35 -43.88
C ASN A 633 -19.90 48.45 -43.73
N SER A 634 -18.72 48.91 -44.18
CA SER A 634 -17.46 48.18 -43.98
C SER A 634 -17.10 48.03 -42.50
N VAL A 635 -17.25 49.09 -41.67
CA VAL A 635 -17.05 49.01 -40.22
C VAL A 635 -17.99 47.96 -39.60
N THR A 636 -19.28 47.98 -39.94
CA THR A 636 -20.24 46.97 -39.45
C THR A 636 -19.84 45.55 -39.85
N LYS A 637 -19.34 45.34 -41.08
CA LYS A 637 -18.87 44.02 -41.54
C LYS A 637 -17.62 43.56 -40.79
N GLU A 638 -16.64 44.44 -40.58
CA GLU A 638 -15.42 44.13 -39.82
C GLU A 638 -15.75 43.78 -38.36
N GLN A 639 -16.66 44.55 -37.76
CA GLN A 639 -17.11 44.37 -36.39
C GLN A 639 -17.92 43.08 -36.23
N ASN A 640 -18.66 42.65 -37.26
CA ASN A 640 -19.29 41.33 -37.33
C ASN A 640 -18.25 40.19 -37.42
N VAL A 641 -17.19 40.34 -38.23
CA VAL A 641 -16.08 39.36 -38.30
C VAL A 641 -15.38 39.23 -36.95
N LEU A 642 -15.07 40.35 -36.28
CA LEU A 642 -14.52 40.36 -34.91
C LEU A 642 -15.44 39.67 -33.90
N THR A 643 -16.76 39.91 -33.99
CA THR A 643 -17.75 39.29 -33.08
C THR A 643 -17.82 37.78 -33.29
N LEU A 644 -17.88 37.31 -34.55
CA LEU A 644 -17.86 35.88 -34.87
C LEU A 644 -16.53 35.22 -34.46
N ASN A 645 -15.40 35.91 -34.65
CA ASN A 645 -14.08 35.44 -34.24
C ASN A 645 -13.98 35.25 -32.72
N ALA A 646 -14.46 36.23 -31.95
CA ALA A 646 -14.53 36.15 -30.50
C ALA A 646 -15.46 35.01 -30.03
N ASP A 647 -16.56 34.75 -30.74
CA ASP A 647 -17.47 33.63 -30.46
C ASP A 647 -16.82 32.26 -30.74
N VAL A 648 -16.01 32.12 -31.81
CA VAL A 648 -15.21 30.89 -32.02
C VAL A 648 -14.17 30.72 -30.92
N SER A 649 -13.40 31.78 -30.63
CA SER A 649 -12.38 31.78 -29.57
C SER A 649 -12.97 31.39 -28.23
N LYS A 650 -14.11 31.97 -27.83
CA LYS A 650 -14.80 31.62 -26.59
C LYS A 650 -15.30 30.18 -26.61
N THR A 651 -15.88 29.71 -27.71
CA THR A 651 -16.32 28.31 -27.83
C THR A 651 -15.17 27.33 -27.61
N PHE A 652 -13.96 27.70 -28.05
CA PHE A 652 -12.75 26.92 -27.80
C PHE A 652 -12.22 27.09 -26.36
N GLU A 653 -12.22 28.28 -25.77
CA GLU A 653 -11.89 28.49 -24.35
C GLU A 653 -12.82 27.67 -23.42
N ASP A 654 -14.13 27.68 -23.67
CA ASP A 654 -15.13 26.90 -22.94
C ASP A 654 -14.90 25.37 -23.10
N TYR A 655 -14.31 24.93 -24.22
CA TYR A 655 -13.91 23.54 -24.46
C TYR A 655 -12.62 23.17 -23.70
N MET A 656 -11.61 24.04 -23.75
CA MET A 656 -10.36 23.90 -22.99
C MET A 656 -10.60 23.88 -21.48
N GLY A 657 -11.54 24.70 -20.98
CA GLY A 657 -11.92 24.71 -19.57
C GLY A 657 -12.43 23.35 -19.09
N LYS A 658 -13.20 22.62 -19.92
CA LYS A 658 -13.64 21.26 -19.62
C LYS A 658 -12.48 20.26 -19.66
N ILE A 659 -11.62 20.36 -20.68
CA ILE A 659 -10.42 19.50 -20.80
C ILE A 659 -9.53 19.64 -19.56
N ASN A 660 -9.32 20.85 -19.05
CA ASN A 660 -8.56 21.04 -17.81
C ASN A 660 -9.21 20.44 -16.56
N THR A 661 -10.55 20.33 -16.50
CA THR A 661 -11.23 19.57 -15.43
C THR A 661 -10.92 18.08 -15.55
N PHE A 662 -10.98 17.51 -16.77
CA PHE A 662 -10.64 16.11 -17.00
C PHE A 662 -9.20 15.74 -16.64
N ILE A 663 -8.26 16.68 -16.79
CA ILE A 663 -6.87 16.46 -16.34
C ILE A 663 -6.83 16.31 -14.82
N ALA A 664 -7.51 17.17 -14.07
CA ALA A 664 -7.53 17.10 -12.61
C ALA A 664 -8.21 15.81 -12.11
N ASP A 665 -9.29 15.37 -12.76
CA ASP A 665 -9.94 14.09 -12.48
C ASP A 665 -8.99 12.92 -12.77
N ALA A 666 -8.30 12.92 -13.93
CA ALA A 666 -7.34 11.88 -14.31
C ALA A 666 -6.08 11.88 -13.41
N ASP A 667 -5.59 13.04 -12.99
CA ASP A 667 -4.49 13.17 -12.01
C ASP A 667 -4.90 12.63 -10.63
N THR A 668 -6.17 12.77 -10.25
CA THR A 668 -6.72 12.22 -8.99
C THR A 668 -6.81 10.70 -9.07
N ILE A 669 -7.31 10.14 -10.17
CA ILE A 669 -7.32 8.68 -10.42
C ILE A 669 -5.90 8.12 -10.41
N MET A 670 -4.94 8.80 -11.07
CA MET A 670 -3.53 8.38 -11.05
C MET A 670 -2.90 8.50 -9.66
N GLN A 671 -3.26 9.51 -8.85
CA GLN A 671 -2.80 9.60 -7.46
C GLN A 671 -3.38 8.47 -6.60
N HIS A 672 -4.66 8.15 -6.72
CA HIS A 672 -5.28 7.03 -6.00
C HIS A 672 -4.69 5.68 -6.43
N LEU A 673 -4.35 5.52 -7.72
CA LEU A 673 -3.57 4.38 -8.22
C LEU A 673 -2.17 4.36 -7.60
N ASP A 674 -1.42 5.46 -7.60
CA ASP A 674 -0.10 5.53 -6.93
C ASP A 674 -0.20 5.24 -5.42
N GLU A 675 -1.25 5.69 -4.73
CA GLU A 675 -1.50 5.39 -3.32
C GLU A 675 -1.84 3.91 -3.10
N LEU A 676 -2.64 3.30 -3.98
CA LEU A 676 -2.89 1.85 -4.01
C LEU A 676 -1.57 1.08 -4.21
N LEU A 677 -0.72 1.50 -5.15
CA LEU A 677 0.56 0.87 -5.47
C LEU A 677 1.56 0.95 -4.32
N ASN A 678 1.65 2.10 -3.65
CA ASN A 678 2.50 2.27 -2.46
C ASN A 678 1.92 1.55 -1.23
N GLY A 679 0.59 1.46 -1.13
CA GLY A 679 -0.11 0.71 -0.09
C GLY A 679 0.03 -0.81 -0.21
N VAL A 680 0.54 -1.33 -1.32
CA VAL A 680 0.73 -2.77 -1.58
C VAL A 680 2.05 -3.33 -0.99
N ASP A 681 2.81 -2.54 -0.22
CA ASP A 681 3.96 -3.03 0.55
C ASP A 681 3.55 -4.05 1.63
N CYS A 682 3.57 -5.33 1.25
CA CYS A 682 3.26 -6.46 2.11
C CYS A 682 4.46 -6.96 2.95
N SER A 683 5.53 -6.16 3.13
CA SER A 683 6.66 -6.48 4.01
C SER A 683 6.25 -6.74 5.47
N PHE A 684 5.13 -6.17 5.93
CA PHE A 684 4.54 -6.48 7.23
C PHE A 684 4.28 -7.99 7.41
N LEU A 685 3.96 -8.72 6.33
CA LEU A 685 3.69 -10.15 6.36
C LEU A 685 4.88 -10.91 6.93
N LYS A 686 6.11 -10.53 6.56
CA LYS A 686 7.35 -11.08 7.10
C LYS A 686 7.49 -10.82 8.61
N GLN A 687 7.16 -9.61 9.05
CA GLN A 687 7.21 -9.24 10.47
C GLN A 687 6.16 -10.01 11.29
N SER A 688 4.91 -10.08 10.82
CA SER A 688 3.84 -10.82 11.51
C SER A 688 4.11 -12.33 11.52
N PHE A 689 4.68 -12.91 10.45
CA PHE A 689 5.17 -14.30 10.49
C PHE A 689 6.34 -14.50 11.47
N ASN A 690 7.29 -13.57 11.54
CA ASN A 690 8.36 -13.62 12.55
C ASN A 690 7.81 -13.50 13.98
N ASN A 691 6.72 -12.76 14.21
CA ASN A 691 6.03 -12.71 15.51
C ASN A 691 5.32 -14.04 15.86
N VAL A 692 4.86 -14.81 14.85
CA VAL A 692 4.37 -16.20 15.04
C VAL A 692 5.52 -17.14 15.38
N LEU A 693 6.65 -17.01 14.69
CA LEU A 693 7.88 -17.76 14.98
C LEU A 693 8.41 -17.44 16.39
N ASP A 694 8.37 -16.21 16.85
CA ASP A 694 8.76 -15.85 18.22
C ASP A 694 7.89 -16.56 19.27
N GLY A 695 6.56 -16.53 19.12
CA GLY A 695 5.66 -17.23 20.05
C GLY A 695 5.88 -18.74 20.09
N LEU A 696 6.03 -19.37 18.91
CA LEU A 696 6.20 -20.82 18.77
C LEU A 696 7.62 -21.31 19.11
N CYS A 697 8.63 -20.68 18.52
CA CYS A 697 10.02 -21.12 18.50
C CYS A 697 10.84 -20.55 19.66
N VAL A 698 10.52 -19.34 20.13
CA VAL A 698 11.28 -18.68 21.20
C VAL A 698 10.68 -18.91 22.58
N VAL A 699 9.36 -18.96 22.70
CA VAL A 699 8.69 -19.21 24.00
C VAL A 699 8.25 -20.68 24.15
N PHE A 700 7.38 -21.17 23.26
CA PHE A 700 6.69 -22.46 23.46
C PHE A 700 7.64 -23.67 23.43
N ILE A 701 8.49 -23.81 22.40
CA ILE A 701 9.39 -24.97 22.26
C ILE A 701 10.44 -25.04 23.38
N PRO A 702 11.16 -23.96 23.74
CA PRO A 702 12.03 -23.94 24.91
C PRO A 702 11.31 -24.29 26.20
N GLY A 703 10.07 -23.81 26.39
CA GLY A 703 9.20 -24.17 27.51
C GLY A 703 8.94 -25.69 27.60
N ILE A 704 8.49 -26.32 26.50
CA ILE A 704 8.29 -27.78 26.45
C ILE A 704 9.60 -28.53 26.64
N SER A 705 10.69 -28.12 26.01
CA SER A 705 12.00 -28.80 26.09
C SER A 705 12.54 -28.80 27.51
N ARG A 706 12.60 -27.63 28.17
CA ARG A 706 13.02 -27.48 29.58
C ARG A 706 12.14 -28.30 30.51
N THR A 707 10.82 -28.22 30.34
CA THR A 707 9.84 -29.00 31.12
C THR A 707 10.06 -30.50 30.95
N THR A 708 10.28 -30.98 29.73
CA THR A 708 10.52 -32.39 29.42
C THR A 708 11.79 -32.92 30.08
N ILE A 709 12.89 -32.16 30.00
CA ILE A 709 14.16 -32.47 30.68
C ILE A 709 13.94 -32.57 32.20
N LEU A 710 13.14 -31.68 32.80
CA LEU A 710 12.84 -31.72 34.23
C LEU A 710 11.96 -32.92 34.62
N ILE A 711 10.96 -33.29 33.81
CA ILE A 711 10.18 -34.53 34.00
C ILE A 711 11.08 -35.76 33.95
N ILE A 712 12.04 -35.80 33.01
CA ILE A 712 13.04 -36.88 32.91
C ILE A 712 13.89 -36.96 34.18
N ILE A 713 14.45 -35.83 34.64
CA ILE A 713 15.26 -35.76 35.87
C ILE A 713 14.44 -36.22 37.09
N ILE A 714 13.17 -35.81 37.18
CA ILE A 714 12.24 -36.20 38.24
C ILE A 714 11.94 -37.71 38.17
N GLY A 715 11.61 -38.25 37.00
CA GLY A 715 11.35 -39.68 36.80
C GLY A 715 12.55 -40.55 37.19
N VAL A 716 13.75 -40.18 36.74
CA VAL A 716 15.01 -40.86 37.12
C VAL A 716 15.30 -40.72 38.62
N SER A 717 15.06 -39.55 39.21
CA SER A 717 15.23 -39.30 40.65
C SER A 717 14.25 -40.10 41.49
N MET A 718 12.99 -40.24 41.05
CA MET A 718 11.99 -41.09 41.69
C MET A 718 12.30 -42.59 41.51
N PHE A 719 12.83 -43.02 40.36
CA PHE A 719 13.26 -44.40 40.13
C PHE A 719 14.32 -44.83 41.15
N PHE A 720 15.47 -44.14 41.18
CA PHE A 720 16.53 -44.47 42.13
C PHE A 720 16.16 -44.11 43.57
N GLY A 721 15.38 -43.03 43.77
CA GLY A 721 14.95 -42.56 45.09
C GLY A 721 13.96 -43.51 45.76
N SER A 722 13.08 -44.17 44.98
CA SER A 722 12.18 -45.20 45.50
C SER A 722 12.98 -46.40 46.03
N LEU A 723 13.97 -46.89 45.28
CA LEU A 723 14.87 -47.97 45.69
C LEU A 723 15.68 -47.59 46.94
N ALA A 724 16.17 -46.35 47.00
CA ALA A 724 16.95 -45.86 48.14
C ALA A 724 16.07 -45.76 49.40
N ASN A 725 14.92 -45.08 49.31
CA ASN A 725 13.95 -44.94 50.40
C ASN A 725 13.47 -46.29 50.93
N CYS A 726 13.22 -47.25 50.04
CA CYS A 726 12.75 -48.57 50.42
C CYS A 726 13.85 -49.38 51.15
N CYS A 727 15.12 -49.27 50.70
CA CYS A 727 16.27 -49.85 51.39
C CYS A 727 16.48 -49.23 52.78
N VAL A 728 16.32 -47.91 52.93
CA VAL A 728 16.36 -47.23 54.24
C VAL A 728 15.22 -47.74 55.13
N GLY A 729 13.98 -47.85 54.62
CA GLY A 729 12.83 -48.37 55.36
C GLY A 729 13.02 -49.81 55.85
N LEU A 730 13.48 -50.71 54.98
CA LEU A 730 13.78 -52.11 55.33
C LEU A 730 14.94 -52.24 56.32
N ARG A 731 16.00 -51.44 56.18
CA ARG A 731 17.13 -51.46 57.13
C ARG A 731 16.73 -50.87 58.48
N ALA A 732 15.95 -49.78 58.51
CA ALA A 732 15.33 -49.23 59.72
C ALA A 732 14.40 -50.22 60.41
N TYR A 733 13.60 -50.99 59.65
CA TYR A 733 12.77 -52.07 60.18
C TYR A 733 13.61 -53.13 60.90
N ARG A 734 14.69 -53.60 60.26
CA ARG A 734 15.59 -54.63 60.83
C ARG A 734 16.33 -54.11 62.07
N ILE A 735 16.85 -52.88 62.04
CA ILE A 735 17.52 -52.26 63.20
C ILE A 735 16.56 -52.11 64.39
N GLN A 736 15.30 -51.75 64.16
CA GLN A 736 14.30 -51.64 65.23
C GLN A 736 14.02 -52.98 65.93
N ASN A 737 14.14 -54.11 65.22
CA ASN A 737 13.82 -55.43 65.75
C ASN A 737 15.05 -56.22 66.26
N TYR A 738 16.24 -56.00 65.68
CA TYR A 738 17.45 -56.80 65.92
C TYR A 738 18.66 -55.99 66.45
N GLY A 739 18.54 -54.65 66.49
CA GLY A 739 19.62 -53.74 66.88
C GLY A 739 20.72 -53.59 65.83
N PHE A 740 21.75 -52.82 66.17
CA PHE A 740 22.99 -52.74 65.40
C PHE A 740 23.98 -53.82 65.85
N LYS A 741 24.95 -54.13 64.99
CA LYS A 741 26.21 -54.71 65.47
C LYS A 741 26.89 -53.67 66.34
N ASP A 742 26.75 -53.83 67.66
CA ASP A 742 27.54 -53.08 68.63
C ASP A 742 28.99 -53.37 68.32
N GLY A 743 29.71 -52.36 67.83
CA GLY A 743 31.12 -52.50 67.47
C GLY A 743 31.88 -52.90 68.72
N ASP A 744 32.70 -53.94 68.60
CA ASP A 744 33.35 -54.62 69.71
C ASP A 744 33.83 -53.63 70.78
N GLN A 745 33.25 -53.70 71.99
CA GLN A 745 33.98 -53.19 73.14
C GLN A 745 35.26 -54.02 73.22
N PRO A 746 36.46 -53.42 73.10
CA PRO A 746 37.69 -54.18 73.00
C PRO A 746 37.96 -54.90 74.33
N ASN A 747 37.64 -56.19 74.36
CA ASN A 747 37.99 -57.17 75.39
C ASN A 747 37.91 -56.65 76.84
N SER A 748 36.70 -56.57 77.40
CA SER A 748 36.59 -56.75 78.86
C SER A 748 37.10 -58.15 79.20
N LYS A 749 38.29 -58.19 79.80
CA LYS A 749 39.06 -59.41 80.08
C LYS A 749 38.16 -60.53 80.61
N ILE A 750 38.23 -61.69 79.96
CA ILE A 750 37.68 -62.94 80.51
C ILE A 750 38.37 -63.18 81.86
N ALA A 751 37.63 -62.96 82.94
CA ALA A 751 38.03 -63.45 84.25
C ALA A 751 37.96 -64.99 84.22
N PRO A 752 38.95 -65.71 84.75
CA PRO A 752 38.88 -67.17 84.84
C PRO A 752 37.70 -67.56 85.72
N LYS A 753 36.90 -68.54 85.26
CA LYS A 753 35.92 -69.21 86.12
C LYS A 753 36.64 -70.26 86.94
N ASP A 754 36.69 -70.07 88.25
CA ASP A 754 36.95 -71.16 89.19
C ASP A 754 35.78 -72.18 89.14
N PRO A 755 36.04 -73.50 89.22
CA PRO A 755 35.01 -74.52 89.25
C PRO A 755 34.78 -75.01 90.69
N GLU A 756 33.76 -74.52 91.40
CA GLU A 756 33.46 -75.10 92.72
C GLU A 756 31.98 -75.11 93.16
N THR A 757 31.66 -76.20 93.86
CA THR A 757 30.51 -76.44 94.77
C THR A 757 29.10 -76.67 94.23
N GLN A 758 28.81 -77.98 94.08
CA GLN A 758 27.62 -78.72 94.54
C GLN A 758 26.53 -77.97 95.36
N GLY A 759 25.27 -78.36 95.12
CA GLY A 759 24.14 -78.08 96.03
C GLY A 759 22.92 -78.97 95.73
N MET A 760 22.76 -80.06 96.49
CA MET A 760 21.57 -80.93 96.45
C MET A 760 20.51 -80.49 97.47
N THR A 761 19.25 -80.40 97.04
CA THR A 761 18.00 -80.70 97.79
C THR A 761 16.84 -80.66 96.78
N VAL A 762 16.16 -81.76 96.45
CA VAL A 762 15.17 -82.52 97.24
C VAL A 762 13.98 -81.66 97.70
N GLN A 763 12.92 -81.64 96.88
CA GLN A 763 11.65 -82.27 97.24
C GLN A 763 10.92 -82.79 95.99
#